data_AF-A0AAD4BIJ5-F1
#
_entry.id   AF-A0AAD4BIJ5-F1
#
_cell.length_a   1.000
_cell.length_b   1.000
_cell.length_c   1.000
_cell.angle_alpha   90.00
_cell.angle_beta   90.00
_cell.angle_gamma   90.00
#
_symmetry.space_group_name_H-M   'P 1'
#
loop_
_entity.id
_entity.type
_entity.pdbx_description
1 polymer ?
#
loop_
_entity_poly.entity_id
_entity_poly.type
_entity_poly.pdbx_seq_one_letter_code
_entity_poly.pdbx_strand_id
1 'polypeptide(L)'
;METSTGGRTVAAFVGNAKYVVGGGKLKGVQVRRVADGQQMASLTAEGVLCLAGSRDGRWIAAGTARGELLMWDAKTYERVFERKELLAINKVGIFSDSTRLSSESTYRRLILWDIPSGKQLQTFDLEGSAVAQGYSSATYCFSVATKNSVRVYGIREGHLLAEIPVQPTSPYTRWSSDYHHIFAISAGTIKRLDPTTSSVVAEWQVPYSEHSHIGRPRHGKFIAYSAKLAITFWDASTYTKSGLIECPLEISFFAFSPDGQCLAICGLDGEVTIQDLKDGLPACYSAAPRIHIPDTALESCIVDAEASSTDAISTSHYQGDHTPADRSLVRVLIKRSKVYIADGLWELALNDANKAIELDPSSPWGYERKHAALHKAGDYENAVNAFEAMLSKMSQSTDLGIRKLHRYYINPTNTRMVIRRAVQQAIRDSPRVLINTISGRLLDKSEQASSFESLPVFKQLISSMTTIIHHTRIEHDVTQYYRYAMFSHEREDNEPLFKKVIHVMVYNLEDSPTNNKLKMFCKIVRDAGLDWAWSDTCCINREDDFALQEAPVAMFRWYQGSALTLVLLRGVRSPSRRGDLARSIWNTRARTFQEYHASKVVRFYNEDWKLYRDLDIPNHKESPEILSEMEEATGISTRALTALQPGLDSIREKLYLFSRRETTHIEDEAYSLLGIFSVSLPVVYGDGDQALGRLLAQILTSSGDASILAWIGKSGSFNSCLPGRICVFSQLPTSHIPLRVTGTELQTVTASLRKTLNVTSVVKFYDRLSELPAPSFLGKRTRLSCLTFRLGPLSVSGTGSEQVFRAQTTTLGIVEISTAEDLIQLDSLVLIHPWIDFLLGRQSVGETISEEEETDDESSSESEPSSPLPPMDRHTAALQLIARLRQPFGALLLAPTHQDVVGYRRVASESLITVQVQEDMPLDDLIDSIRILDVL
;
A
#
# COMPACT_ATOMS: atom_id res chain seq x y z
N MET A 1 -38.29 -30.36 -0.10
CA MET A 1 -36.97 -29.80 0.24
C MET A 1 -37.22 -28.54 1.04
N GLU A 2 -37.41 -28.70 2.35
CA GLU A 2 -37.62 -27.59 3.26
C GLU A 2 -36.30 -26.85 3.44
N THR A 3 -36.25 -25.58 3.03
CA THR A 3 -35.13 -24.70 3.34
C THR A 3 -35.15 -24.46 4.85
N SER A 4 -34.30 -25.19 5.57
CA SER A 4 -34.05 -24.99 6.99
C SER A 4 -33.77 -23.52 7.27
N THR A 5 -34.66 -22.85 7.99
CA THR A 5 -34.35 -21.59 8.67
C THR A 5 -33.44 -21.87 9.87
N GLY A 6 -32.25 -22.46 9.62
CA GLY A 6 -31.24 -22.76 10.62
C GLY A 6 -30.48 -21.48 10.97
N GLY A 7 -30.79 -20.89 12.11
CA GLY A 7 -29.99 -19.79 12.65
C GLY A 7 -28.61 -20.30 13.05
N ARG A 8 -27.53 -19.61 12.65
CA ARG A 8 -26.18 -19.93 13.08
C ARG A 8 -26.08 -19.85 14.61
N THR A 9 -25.73 -20.96 15.27
CA THR A 9 -25.54 -21.03 16.73
C THR A 9 -24.07 -20.90 17.07
N VAL A 10 -23.78 -20.10 18.10
CA VAL A 10 -22.42 -19.84 18.59
C VAL A 10 -22.31 -20.25 20.05
N ALA A 11 -21.14 -20.75 20.43
CA ALA A 11 -20.85 -21.13 21.81
C ALA A 11 -19.45 -20.66 22.25
N ALA A 12 -19.31 -20.38 23.54
CA ALA A 12 -18.03 -20.08 24.17
C ALA A 12 -17.98 -20.67 25.59
N PHE A 13 -16.77 -20.96 26.08
CA PHE A 13 -16.55 -21.40 27.47
C PHE A 13 -16.16 -20.23 28.37
N VAL A 14 -16.57 -20.31 29.64
CA VAL A 14 -16.27 -19.31 30.68
C VAL A 14 -15.62 -20.02 31.87
N GLY A 15 -14.51 -19.47 32.36
CA GLY A 15 -13.85 -19.91 33.60
C GLY A 15 -13.36 -21.36 33.59
N ASN A 16 -12.34 -21.68 32.78
CA ASN A 16 -11.78 -23.04 32.63
C ASN A 16 -12.86 -24.14 32.51
N ALA A 17 -13.75 -24.00 31.51
CA ALA A 17 -14.84 -24.96 31.27
C ALA A 17 -15.85 -25.11 32.42
N LYS A 18 -15.94 -24.17 33.37
CA LYS A 18 -16.97 -24.21 34.42
C LYS A 18 -18.36 -23.98 33.85
N TYR A 19 -18.48 -23.06 32.90
CA TYR A 19 -19.73 -22.76 32.19
C TYR A 19 -19.53 -22.76 30.68
N VAL A 20 -20.60 -23.12 29.96
CA VAL A 20 -20.74 -22.90 28.53
C VAL A 20 -21.81 -21.82 28.32
N VAL A 21 -21.56 -20.91 27.39
CA VAL A 21 -22.55 -19.94 26.92
C VAL A 21 -22.90 -20.23 25.48
N GLY A 22 -24.20 -20.30 25.17
CA GLY A 22 -24.74 -20.53 23.83
C GLY A 22 -25.66 -19.39 23.41
N GLY A 23 -25.64 -19.01 22.14
CA GLY A 23 -26.48 -17.94 21.60
C GLY A 23 -26.80 -18.14 20.12
N GLY A 24 -27.93 -17.59 19.67
CA GLY A 24 -28.40 -17.73 18.30
C GLY A 24 -29.30 -16.59 17.84
N LYS A 25 -29.79 -16.67 16.60
CA LYS A 25 -30.53 -15.57 15.93
C LYS A 25 -31.90 -15.28 16.55
N LEU A 26 -32.53 -16.27 17.19
CA LEU A 26 -33.92 -16.23 17.68
C LEU A 26 -34.05 -16.20 19.22
N LYS A 27 -32.96 -16.44 19.98
CA LYS A 27 -32.99 -16.59 21.45
C LYS A 27 -31.82 -15.83 22.10
N GLY A 28 -31.99 -15.44 23.36
CA GLY A 28 -30.95 -14.81 24.20
C GLY A 28 -29.74 -15.71 24.48
N VAL A 29 -28.76 -15.19 25.20
CA VAL A 29 -27.55 -15.96 25.56
C VAL A 29 -27.88 -16.85 26.75
N GLN A 30 -27.78 -18.17 26.59
CA GLN A 30 -27.99 -19.13 27.67
C GLN A 30 -26.66 -19.50 28.33
N VAL A 31 -26.62 -19.48 29.66
CA VAL A 31 -25.47 -19.90 30.46
C VAL A 31 -25.79 -21.23 31.13
N ARG A 32 -24.96 -22.25 30.91
CA ARG A 32 -25.12 -23.58 31.51
C ARG A 32 -23.83 -24.03 32.17
N ARG A 33 -23.95 -24.77 33.27
CA ARG A 33 -22.81 -25.42 33.93
C ARG A 33 -22.42 -26.66 33.12
N VAL A 34 -21.12 -26.83 32.89
CA VAL A 34 -20.60 -27.93 32.05
C VAL A 34 -20.71 -29.29 32.74
N ALA A 35 -20.57 -29.34 34.06
CA ALA A 35 -20.53 -30.58 34.83
C ALA A 35 -21.83 -31.41 34.73
N ASP A 36 -22.98 -30.75 34.62
CA ASP A 36 -24.31 -31.38 34.68
C ASP A 36 -25.33 -30.79 33.70
N GLY A 37 -24.91 -29.84 32.85
CA GLY A 37 -25.79 -29.20 31.87
C GLY A 37 -26.85 -28.26 32.47
N GLN A 38 -26.81 -28.00 33.78
CA GLN A 38 -27.82 -27.19 34.45
C GLN A 38 -27.81 -25.75 33.91
N GLN A 39 -28.97 -25.25 33.49
CA GLN A 39 -29.13 -23.86 33.09
C GLN A 39 -29.01 -22.95 34.31
N MET A 40 -28.02 -22.07 34.28
CA MET A 40 -27.72 -21.14 35.37
C MET A 40 -28.40 -19.79 35.16
N ALA A 41 -28.45 -19.32 33.90
CA ALA A 41 -29.04 -18.03 33.56
C ALA A 41 -29.45 -17.95 32.08
N SER A 42 -30.37 -17.04 31.77
CA SER A 42 -30.73 -16.63 30.41
C SER A 42 -30.57 -15.11 30.31
N LEU A 43 -29.56 -14.68 29.57
CA LEU A 43 -29.22 -13.27 29.39
C LEU A 43 -29.97 -12.71 28.18
N THR A 44 -30.59 -11.55 28.34
CA THR A 44 -31.35 -10.89 27.29
C THR A 44 -30.40 -10.34 26.21
N ALA A 45 -30.47 -10.86 25.00
CA ALA A 45 -29.76 -10.35 23.83
C ALA A 45 -30.49 -10.81 22.56
N GLU A 46 -30.70 -9.93 21.59
CA GLU A 46 -31.38 -10.29 20.34
C GLU A 46 -30.38 -10.36 19.18
N GLY A 47 -30.47 -11.44 18.39
CA GLY A 47 -29.64 -11.58 17.18
C GLY A 47 -28.14 -11.71 17.48
N VAL A 48 -27.77 -12.60 18.39
CA VAL A 48 -26.36 -12.84 18.76
C VAL A 48 -25.61 -13.48 17.59
N LEU A 49 -24.50 -12.87 17.17
CA LEU A 49 -23.64 -13.36 16.08
C LEU A 49 -22.32 -13.95 16.57
N CYS A 50 -21.84 -13.52 17.73
CA CYS A 50 -20.59 -14.00 18.33
C CYS A 50 -20.62 -13.91 19.86
N LEU A 51 -19.86 -14.80 20.50
CA LEU A 51 -19.73 -14.90 21.96
C LEU A 51 -18.27 -15.07 22.37
N ALA A 52 -17.90 -14.50 23.51
CA ALA A 52 -16.61 -14.71 24.16
C ALA A 52 -16.79 -14.83 25.68
N GLY A 53 -16.04 -15.76 26.29
CA GLY A 53 -15.96 -15.90 27.74
C GLY A 53 -14.55 -15.59 28.23
N SER A 54 -14.45 -14.93 29.38
CA SER A 54 -13.14 -14.67 29.98
C SER A 54 -12.56 -15.92 30.64
N ARG A 55 -11.23 -15.99 30.66
CA ARG A 55 -10.49 -17.13 31.22
C ARG A 55 -10.63 -17.21 32.74
N ASP A 56 -10.65 -16.05 33.41
CA ASP A 56 -10.87 -15.93 34.85
C ASP A 56 -12.32 -16.26 35.27
N GLY A 57 -13.21 -16.47 34.30
CA GLY A 57 -14.61 -16.80 34.53
C GLY A 57 -15.45 -15.66 35.09
N ARG A 58 -14.99 -14.41 34.89
CA ARG A 58 -15.65 -13.19 35.38
C ARG A 58 -16.56 -12.54 34.36
N TRP A 59 -16.29 -12.67 33.06
CA TRP A 59 -16.97 -11.91 32.02
C TRP A 59 -17.53 -12.82 30.91
N ILE A 60 -18.73 -12.46 30.46
CA ILE A 60 -19.36 -12.99 29.25
C ILE A 60 -19.56 -11.80 28.31
N ALA A 61 -19.13 -11.89 27.06
CA ALA A 61 -19.34 -10.86 26.05
C ALA A 61 -20.07 -11.40 24.82
N ALA A 62 -20.93 -10.59 24.23
CA ALA A 62 -21.69 -10.90 23.02
C ALA A 62 -21.69 -9.73 22.04
N GLY A 63 -21.60 -10.06 20.75
CA GLY A 63 -21.83 -9.12 19.66
C GLY A 63 -23.12 -9.48 18.92
N THR A 64 -23.97 -8.48 18.65
CA THR A 64 -25.25 -8.68 17.98
C THR A 64 -25.25 -8.19 16.53
N ALA A 65 -26.19 -8.71 15.74
CA ALA A 65 -26.51 -8.25 14.40
C ALA A 65 -27.02 -6.80 14.35
N ARG A 66 -27.38 -6.22 15.50
CA ARG A 66 -27.81 -4.83 15.65
C ARG A 66 -26.66 -3.88 16.06
N GLY A 67 -25.44 -4.41 16.15
CA GLY A 67 -24.27 -3.65 16.54
C GLY A 67 -24.14 -3.42 18.04
N GLU A 68 -24.79 -4.24 18.86
CA GLU A 68 -24.71 -4.13 20.32
C GLU A 68 -23.56 -5.02 20.82
N LEU A 69 -22.61 -4.41 21.50
CA LEU A 69 -21.56 -5.06 22.27
C LEU A 69 -22.02 -5.12 23.72
N LEU A 70 -22.42 -6.32 24.14
CA LEU A 70 -22.99 -6.58 25.45
C LEU A 70 -21.99 -7.37 26.29
N MET A 71 -21.85 -7.02 27.56
CA MET A 71 -21.06 -7.82 28.50
C MET A 71 -21.71 -7.90 29.88
N TRP A 72 -21.61 -9.09 30.47
CA TRP A 72 -22.21 -9.47 31.74
C TRP A 72 -21.15 -9.98 32.71
N ASP A 73 -21.37 -9.73 33.99
CA ASP A 73 -20.64 -10.41 35.05
C ASP A 73 -21.10 -11.88 35.11
N ALA A 74 -20.18 -12.82 35.03
CA ALA A 74 -20.47 -14.24 34.95
C ALA A 74 -20.86 -14.87 36.31
N LYS A 75 -20.73 -14.13 37.42
CA LYS A 75 -21.21 -14.55 38.75
C LYS A 75 -22.59 -14.01 39.06
N THR A 76 -22.85 -12.74 38.75
CA THR A 76 -24.15 -12.10 39.05
C THR A 76 -25.14 -12.13 37.88
N TYR A 77 -24.65 -12.37 36.66
CA TYR A 77 -25.41 -12.30 35.41
C TYR A 77 -25.99 -10.92 35.08
N GLU A 78 -25.54 -9.89 35.82
CA GLU A 78 -25.93 -8.52 35.56
C GLU A 78 -25.15 -7.95 34.39
N ARG A 79 -25.82 -7.11 33.61
CA ARG A 79 -25.17 -6.42 32.48
C ARG A 79 -24.30 -5.30 33.02
N VAL A 80 -23.00 -5.40 32.79
CA VAL A 80 -22.00 -4.44 33.28
C VAL A 80 -21.55 -3.45 32.22
N PHE A 81 -21.74 -3.79 30.94
CA PHE A 81 -21.23 -3.01 29.83
C PHE A 81 -22.12 -3.17 28.61
N GLU A 82 -22.48 -2.03 28.03
CA GLU A 82 -23.28 -1.94 26.82
C GLU A 82 -22.72 -0.82 25.95
N ARG A 83 -22.27 -1.18 24.75
CA ARG A 83 -21.85 -0.22 23.73
C ARG A 83 -22.57 -0.53 22.44
N LYS A 84 -23.02 0.53 21.77
CA LYS A 84 -23.67 0.41 20.48
C LYS A 84 -22.73 0.92 19.41
N GLU A 85 -22.26 0.00 18.60
CA GLU A 85 -21.56 0.29 17.36
C GLU A 85 -22.59 0.54 16.25
N LEU A 86 -22.14 1.22 15.20
CA LEU A 86 -23.01 1.60 14.08
C LEU A 86 -23.52 0.39 13.29
N LEU A 87 -22.89 -0.79 13.44
CA LEU A 87 -22.93 -1.90 12.51
C LEU A 87 -22.86 -3.24 13.24
N ALA A 88 -23.33 -4.31 12.60
CA ALA A 88 -23.29 -5.67 13.17
C ALA A 88 -21.87 -6.08 13.60
N ILE A 89 -21.77 -6.63 14.81
CA ILE A 89 -20.52 -7.11 15.39
C ILE A 89 -20.38 -8.60 15.07
N ASN A 90 -19.42 -8.92 14.22
CA ASN A 90 -19.23 -10.28 13.72
C ASN A 90 -18.30 -11.11 14.61
N LYS A 91 -17.39 -10.45 15.35
CA LYS A 91 -16.49 -11.09 16.30
C LYS A 91 -16.29 -10.23 17.54
N VAL A 92 -16.12 -10.93 18.66
CA VAL A 92 -15.76 -10.37 19.96
C VAL A 92 -14.69 -11.27 20.57
N GLY A 93 -13.69 -10.67 21.22
CA GLY A 93 -12.62 -11.40 21.89
C GLY A 93 -12.24 -10.73 23.21
N ILE A 94 -12.13 -11.53 24.28
CA ILE A 94 -11.60 -11.09 25.58
C ILE A 94 -10.13 -11.51 25.65
N PHE A 95 -9.27 -10.60 26.09
CA PHE A 95 -7.84 -10.85 26.25
C PHE A 95 -7.57 -11.81 27.41
N SER A 96 -6.42 -12.50 27.38
CA SER A 96 -6.02 -13.43 28.44
C SER A 96 -5.84 -12.75 29.81
N ASP A 97 -5.53 -11.44 29.81
CA ASP A 97 -5.48 -10.60 31.02
C ASP A 97 -6.88 -10.30 31.61
N SER A 98 -7.96 -10.59 30.89
CA SER A 98 -9.36 -10.31 31.26
C SER A 98 -9.65 -8.83 31.58
N THR A 99 -8.76 -7.92 31.17
CA THR A 99 -8.92 -6.45 31.36
C THR A 99 -9.28 -5.74 30.06
N ARG A 100 -9.07 -6.37 28.90
CA ARG A 100 -9.36 -5.78 27.59
C ARG A 100 -10.32 -6.62 26.76
N LEU A 101 -11.12 -5.94 25.97
CA LEU A 101 -12.11 -6.49 25.06
C LEU A 101 -11.85 -5.95 23.66
N SER A 102 -12.05 -6.81 22.66
CA SER A 102 -12.01 -6.46 21.25
C SER A 102 -13.38 -6.70 20.62
N SER A 103 -13.79 -5.79 19.75
CA SER A 103 -14.94 -5.95 18.89
C SER A 103 -14.56 -5.71 17.44
N GLU A 104 -15.11 -6.52 16.55
CA GLU A 104 -14.90 -6.42 15.11
C GLU A 104 -16.26 -6.24 14.42
N SER A 105 -16.42 -5.09 13.78
CA SER A 105 -17.63 -4.74 13.05
C SER A 105 -17.59 -5.21 11.59
N THR A 106 -18.76 -5.29 10.96
CA THR A 106 -18.95 -5.70 9.56
C THR A 106 -18.14 -4.87 8.53
N TYR A 107 -17.65 -3.69 8.91
CA TYR A 107 -16.85 -2.82 8.05
C TYR A 107 -15.37 -2.79 8.43
N ARG A 108 -14.86 -3.88 9.02
CA ARG A 108 -13.41 -4.13 9.16
C ARG A 108 -12.72 -3.10 10.06
N ARG A 109 -13.47 -2.63 11.05
CA ARG A 109 -12.97 -1.80 12.13
C ARG A 109 -12.82 -2.67 13.38
N LEU A 110 -11.59 -2.82 13.84
CA LEU A 110 -11.30 -3.44 15.13
C LEU A 110 -11.27 -2.34 16.19
N ILE A 111 -12.09 -2.47 17.24
CA ILE A 111 -12.08 -1.54 18.36
C ILE A 111 -11.60 -2.28 19.61
N LEU A 112 -10.64 -1.68 20.30
CA LEU A 112 -10.17 -2.14 21.61
C LEU A 112 -10.82 -1.32 22.71
N TRP A 113 -11.29 -2.03 23.73
CA TRP A 113 -11.98 -1.50 24.88
C TRP A 113 -11.26 -1.90 26.16
N ASP A 114 -11.19 -0.96 27.09
CA ASP A 114 -10.81 -1.23 28.46
C ASP A 114 -12.05 -1.67 29.24
N ILE A 115 -12.01 -2.87 29.83
CA ILE A 115 -13.14 -3.44 30.58
C ILE A 115 -13.41 -2.63 31.87
N PRO A 116 -12.41 -2.31 32.72
CA PRO A 116 -12.66 -1.58 33.97
C PRO A 116 -13.22 -0.16 33.78
N SER A 117 -12.70 0.60 32.82
CA SER A 117 -13.15 1.98 32.58
C SER A 117 -14.29 2.09 31.57
N GLY A 118 -14.55 1.02 30.81
CA GLY A 118 -15.52 0.99 29.73
C GLY A 118 -15.19 1.95 28.57
N LYS A 119 -13.95 2.46 28.51
CA LYS A 119 -13.50 3.40 27.48
C LYS A 119 -12.96 2.67 26.27
N GLN A 120 -13.21 3.26 25.11
CA GLN A 120 -12.53 2.90 23.88
C GLN A 120 -11.06 3.30 24.00
N LEU A 121 -10.16 2.34 23.86
CA LEU A 121 -8.71 2.55 23.91
C LEU A 121 -8.19 2.95 22.53
N GLN A 122 -8.54 2.17 21.50
CA GLN A 122 -7.98 2.34 20.17
C GLN A 122 -8.90 1.77 19.10
N THR A 123 -8.75 2.31 17.90
CA THR A 123 -9.42 1.86 16.70
C THR A 123 -8.37 1.50 15.66
N PHE A 124 -8.55 0.35 14.99
CA PHE A 124 -7.79 -0.01 13.81
C PHE A 124 -8.74 -0.11 12.63
N ASP A 125 -8.48 0.69 11.61
CA ASP A 125 -9.17 0.61 10.34
C ASP A 125 -8.36 -0.33 9.43
N LEU A 126 -8.85 -1.56 9.25
CA LEU A 126 -8.10 -2.62 8.54
C LEU A 126 -8.43 -2.57 7.04
N GLU A 127 -7.41 -2.41 6.20
CA GLU A 127 -7.56 -2.44 4.74
C GLU A 127 -7.83 -3.87 4.23
N GLY A 128 -9.03 -4.11 3.69
CA GLY A 128 -9.40 -5.37 3.02
C GLY A 128 -10.42 -6.23 3.77
N SER A 129 -10.79 -7.40 3.20
CA SER A 129 -11.70 -8.36 3.85
C SER A 129 -10.91 -9.13 4.91
N ALA A 130 -10.78 -8.50 6.07
CA ALA A 130 -9.89 -8.88 7.14
C ALA A 130 -10.72 -9.38 8.34
N VAL A 131 -10.49 -10.60 8.80
CA VAL A 131 -11.01 -11.08 10.10
C VAL A 131 -9.83 -11.24 11.04
N ALA A 132 -9.85 -10.52 12.15
CA ALA A 132 -8.76 -10.50 13.11
C ALA A 132 -8.93 -11.65 14.11
N GLN A 133 -7.98 -12.58 14.19
CA GLN A 133 -8.01 -13.63 15.22
C GLN A 133 -6.66 -13.87 15.89
N GLY A 134 -6.75 -13.89 17.22
CA GLY A 134 -5.72 -14.30 18.15
C GLY A 134 -4.96 -13.13 18.76
N TYR A 135 -5.02 -13.08 20.09
CA TYR A 135 -4.37 -12.08 20.92
C TYR A 135 -3.39 -12.80 21.83
N SER A 136 -2.12 -12.42 21.74
CA SER A 136 -1.10 -12.87 22.69
C SER A 136 -0.88 -11.79 23.73
N SER A 137 -1.08 -12.11 25.01
CA SER A 137 -0.62 -11.24 26.11
C SER A 137 0.90 -11.17 26.23
N ALA A 138 1.62 -12.14 25.65
CA ALA A 138 3.08 -12.18 25.72
C ALA A 138 3.74 -11.25 24.69
N THR A 139 3.15 -11.11 23.49
CA THR A 139 3.72 -10.34 22.37
C THR A 139 2.92 -9.09 21.99
N TYR A 140 1.76 -8.80 22.61
CA TYR A 140 0.93 -7.62 22.29
C TYR A 140 0.63 -7.48 20.79
N CYS A 141 0.28 -8.57 20.11
CA CYS A 141 -0.01 -8.59 18.67
C CYS A 141 -1.37 -9.22 18.36
N PHE A 142 -1.95 -8.89 17.20
CA PHE A 142 -3.08 -9.60 16.62
C PHE A 142 -2.83 -9.95 15.14
N SER A 143 -3.40 -11.06 14.66
CA SER A 143 -3.28 -11.49 13.26
C SER A 143 -4.58 -11.28 12.50
N VAL A 144 -4.48 -10.97 11.21
CA VAL A 144 -5.57 -10.62 10.32
C VAL A 144 -5.42 -11.37 9.00
N ALA A 145 -6.38 -12.24 8.67
CA ALA A 145 -6.42 -12.89 7.36
C ALA A 145 -7.05 -11.94 6.33
N THR A 146 -6.26 -11.49 5.35
CA THR A 146 -6.73 -10.70 4.19
C THR A 146 -6.99 -11.62 2.99
N LYS A 147 -7.40 -11.07 1.83
CA LYS A 147 -7.58 -11.89 0.63
C LYS A 147 -6.29 -12.58 0.15
N ASN A 148 -5.14 -11.91 0.31
CA ASN A 148 -3.87 -12.32 -0.31
C ASN A 148 -2.72 -12.48 0.69
N SER A 149 -2.95 -12.19 1.97
CA SER A 149 -1.93 -12.29 3.00
C SER A 149 -2.52 -12.53 4.39
N VAL A 150 -1.68 -12.99 5.32
CA VAL A 150 -1.95 -12.90 6.76
C VAL A 150 -1.07 -11.79 7.32
N ARG A 151 -1.68 -10.74 7.89
CA ARG A 151 -1.00 -9.58 8.46
C ARG A 151 -0.98 -9.67 9.98
N VAL A 152 0.10 -9.23 10.60
CA VAL A 152 0.25 -9.17 12.06
C VAL A 152 0.48 -7.74 12.48
N TYR A 153 -0.29 -7.26 13.45
CA TYR A 153 -0.25 -5.88 13.93
C TYR A 153 0.10 -5.82 15.41
N GLY A 154 0.86 -4.79 15.78
CA GLY A 154 1.17 -4.46 17.17
C GLY A 154 0.04 -3.68 17.83
N ILE A 155 -0.34 -4.06 19.06
CA ILE A 155 -1.48 -3.48 19.78
C ILE A 155 -1.19 -2.09 20.35
N ARG A 156 0.07 -1.78 20.69
CA ARG A 156 0.42 -0.47 21.30
C ARG A 156 0.45 0.67 20.29
N GLU A 157 0.96 0.42 19.08
CA GLU A 157 1.24 1.47 18.11
C GLU A 157 0.39 1.34 16.83
N GLY A 158 -0.22 0.18 16.59
CA GLY A 158 -1.01 -0.09 15.39
C GLY A 158 -0.21 -0.28 14.10
N HIS A 159 1.10 -0.35 14.21
CA HIS A 159 1.97 -0.66 13.08
C HIS A 159 1.84 -2.13 12.66
N LEU A 160 1.95 -2.35 11.35
CA LEU A 160 2.11 -3.66 10.74
C LEU A 160 3.49 -4.20 11.15
N LEU A 161 3.52 -5.36 11.80
CA LEU A 161 4.72 -6.04 12.25
C LEU A 161 5.22 -7.08 11.25
N ALA A 162 4.29 -7.75 10.56
CA ALA A 162 4.62 -8.76 9.55
C ALA A 162 3.48 -8.89 8.54
N GLU A 163 3.83 -9.16 7.28
CA GLU A 163 2.89 -9.53 6.23
C GLU A 163 3.37 -10.81 5.56
N ILE A 164 2.57 -11.86 5.66
CA ILE A 164 2.92 -13.20 5.19
C ILE A 164 2.07 -13.50 3.95
N PRO A 165 2.66 -13.64 2.76
CA PRO A 165 1.92 -13.82 1.51
C PRO A 165 1.30 -15.22 1.43
N VAL A 166 0.01 -15.31 1.72
CA VAL A 166 -0.81 -16.53 1.69
C VAL A 166 -2.21 -16.15 1.27
N GLN A 167 -2.88 -16.94 0.43
CA GLN A 167 -4.29 -16.72 0.05
C GLN A 167 -5.22 -17.54 0.95
N PRO A 168 -5.65 -17.04 2.13
CA PRO A 168 -6.49 -17.82 3.02
C PRO A 168 -7.89 -17.98 2.41
N THR A 169 -8.36 -19.23 2.35
CA THR A 169 -9.74 -19.55 1.93
C THR A 169 -10.73 -19.45 3.07
N SER A 170 -10.24 -19.33 4.31
CA SER A 170 -11.05 -19.21 5.52
C SER A 170 -10.60 -18.00 6.35
N PRO A 171 -11.53 -17.21 6.91
CA PRO A 171 -11.19 -16.05 7.74
C PRO A 171 -10.66 -16.40 9.15
N TYR A 172 -10.56 -17.69 9.49
CA TYR A 172 -10.13 -18.12 10.82
C TYR A 172 -8.61 -18.37 10.85
N THR A 173 -7.88 -17.54 11.60
CA THR A 173 -6.47 -17.79 11.97
C THR A 173 -6.35 -18.15 13.45
N ARG A 174 -5.32 -18.93 13.81
CA ARG A 174 -5.09 -19.30 15.21
C ARG A 174 -3.61 -19.28 15.56
N TRP A 175 -3.26 -18.64 16.67
CA TRP A 175 -1.89 -18.66 17.18
C TRP A 175 -1.55 -19.99 17.88
N SER A 176 -0.29 -20.37 17.82
CA SER A 176 0.31 -21.46 18.58
C SER A 176 0.33 -21.17 20.09
N SER A 177 0.58 -22.20 20.92
CA SER A 177 0.62 -22.06 22.40
C SER A 177 1.70 -21.16 22.93
N ASP A 178 2.82 -21.18 22.23
CA ASP A 178 4.00 -20.37 22.50
C ASP A 178 3.90 -18.97 21.86
N TYR A 179 2.83 -18.72 21.10
CA TYR A 179 2.60 -17.47 20.35
C TYR A 179 3.71 -17.11 19.35
N HIS A 180 4.51 -18.09 18.92
CA HIS A 180 5.54 -17.91 17.89
C HIS A 180 5.05 -18.17 16.48
N HIS A 181 3.94 -18.90 16.30
CA HIS A 181 3.43 -19.28 14.98
C HIS A 181 1.93 -19.01 14.83
N ILE A 182 1.48 -18.88 13.59
CA ILE A 182 0.09 -18.67 13.21
C ILE A 182 -0.34 -19.79 12.27
N PHE A 183 -1.52 -20.36 12.48
CA PHE A 183 -2.13 -21.33 11.58
C PHE A 183 -3.22 -20.68 10.74
N ALA A 184 -3.18 -20.89 9.42
CA ALA A 184 -4.14 -20.39 8.46
C ALA A 184 -4.59 -21.51 7.50
N ILE A 185 -5.80 -21.41 6.94
CA ILE A 185 -6.33 -22.38 5.96
C ILE A 185 -6.30 -21.75 4.57
N SER A 186 -5.69 -22.42 3.61
CA SER A 186 -5.57 -21.98 2.21
C SER A 186 -5.78 -23.15 1.26
N ALA A 187 -6.83 -23.12 0.44
CA ALA A 187 -7.09 -24.05 -0.66
C ALA A 187 -7.02 -25.55 -0.26
N GLY A 188 -7.53 -25.92 0.92
CA GLY A 188 -7.48 -27.31 1.40
C GLY A 188 -6.14 -27.67 2.06
N THR A 189 -5.31 -26.69 2.41
CA THR A 189 -4.11 -26.89 3.25
C THR A 189 -4.22 -26.10 4.54
N ILE A 190 -3.65 -26.64 5.62
CA ILE A 190 -3.32 -25.85 6.81
C ILE A 190 -1.86 -25.42 6.68
N LYS A 191 -1.61 -24.11 6.80
CA LYS A 191 -0.28 -23.51 6.74
C LYS A 191 0.12 -23.02 8.13
N ARG A 192 1.32 -23.40 8.58
CA ARG A 192 2.00 -22.85 9.75
C ARG A 192 2.87 -21.69 9.31
N LEU A 193 2.60 -20.51 9.83
CA LEU A 193 3.23 -19.25 9.46
C LEU A 193 4.10 -18.76 10.63
N ASP A 194 5.23 -18.16 10.32
CA ASP A 194 6.10 -17.52 11.29
C ASP A 194 6.11 -16.01 11.03
N PRO A 195 5.57 -15.20 11.96
CA PRO A 195 5.54 -13.75 11.84
C PRO A 195 6.91 -13.10 12.02
N THR A 196 7.89 -13.77 12.64
CA THR A 196 9.24 -13.20 12.82
C THR A 196 10.04 -13.23 11.52
N THR A 197 9.90 -14.31 10.74
CA THR A 197 10.54 -14.48 9.44
C THR A 197 9.66 -14.09 8.26
N SER A 198 8.40 -13.68 8.52
CA SER A 198 7.37 -13.39 7.51
C SER A 198 7.17 -14.49 6.47
N SER A 199 7.31 -15.76 6.88
CA SER A 199 7.37 -16.91 5.97
C SER A 199 6.39 -18.03 6.34
N VAL A 200 6.15 -18.94 5.38
CA VAL A 200 5.41 -20.18 5.61
C VAL A 200 6.42 -21.24 6.05
N VAL A 201 6.28 -21.74 7.29
CA VAL A 201 7.19 -22.73 7.89
C VAL A 201 6.81 -24.15 7.49
N ALA A 202 5.52 -24.45 7.36
CA ALA A 202 5.05 -25.78 6.99
C ALA A 202 3.65 -25.73 6.38
N GLU A 203 3.34 -26.69 5.51
CA GLU A 203 2.01 -26.89 4.95
C GLU A 203 1.67 -28.39 4.85
N TRP A 204 0.40 -28.72 5.11
CA TRP A 204 -0.10 -30.08 4.96
C TRP A 204 -1.56 -30.09 4.48
N GLN A 205 -1.93 -31.16 3.78
CA GLN A 205 -3.21 -31.31 3.10
C GLN A 205 -4.34 -31.72 4.07
N VAL A 206 -5.50 -31.08 3.92
CA VAL A 206 -6.74 -31.36 4.67
C VAL A 206 -7.96 -31.37 3.74
N PRO A 207 -9.04 -32.11 4.05
CA PRO A 207 -10.22 -32.18 3.19
C PRO A 207 -10.88 -30.80 3.03
N TYR A 208 -11.00 -30.29 1.80
CA TYR A 208 -11.54 -28.95 1.54
C TYR A 208 -13.02 -28.81 1.98
N SER A 209 -13.33 -27.71 2.69
CA SER A 209 -14.68 -27.36 3.12
C SER A 209 -14.86 -25.83 3.18
N GLU A 210 -15.99 -25.34 2.64
CA GLU A 210 -16.35 -23.91 2.57
C GLU A 210 -16.56 -23.27 3.95
N HIS A 211 -16.98 -24.06 4.96
CA HIS A 211 -17.20 -23.61 6.34
C HIS A 211 -16.15 -24.19 7.31
N SER A 212 -14.87 -24.08 6.94
CA SER A 212 -13.78 -24.67 7.72
C SER A 212 -13.34 -23.79 8.89
N HIS A 213 -13.35 -24.40 10.08
CA HIS A 213 -12.95 -23.79 11.34
C HIS A 213 -11.68 -24.45 11.87
N ILE A 214 -10.78 -23.65 12.46
CA ILE A 214 -9.53 -24.11 13.07
C ILE A 214 -9.51 -23.77 14.56
N GLY A 215 -9.19 -24.76 15.39
CA GLY A 215 -9.10 -24.60 16.84
C GLY A 215 -7.93 -25.39 17.42
N ARG A 216 -7.49 -25.02 18.63
CA ARG A 216 -6.32 -25.63 19.28
C ARG A 216 -6.60 -25.98 20.75
N PRO A 217 -6.33 -27.21 21.21
CA PRO A 217 -6.25 -27.55 22.63
C PRO A 217 -4.96 -27.02 23.28
N ARG A 218 -4.99 -26.76 24.59
CA ARG A 218 -3.94 -26.05 25.35
C ARG A 218 -2.54 -26.66 25.23
N HIS A 219 -2.43 -27.99 25.10
CA HIS A 219 -1.14 -28.71 25.09
C HIS A 219 -0.37 -28.71 23.76
N GLY A 220 -0.76 -27.92 22.77
CA GLY A 220 0.13 -27.54 21.65
C GLY A 220 0.47 -28.62 20.63
N LYS A 221 0.20 -29.90 20.95
CA LYS A 221 0.49 -31.03 20.06
C LYS A 221 -0.49 -31.15 18.90
N PHE A 222 -1.74 -30.69 19.04
CA PHE A 222 -2.79 -30.94 18.04
C PHE A 222 -3.50 -29.69 17.53
N ILE A 223 -4.02 -29.75 16.31
CA ILE A 223 -4.86 -28.76 15.63
C ILE A 223 -6.15 -29.47 15.23
N ALA A 224 -7.29 -28.86 15.54
CA ALA A 224 -8.59 -29.37 15.11
C ALA A 224 -9.10 -28.60 13.88
N TYR A 225 -9.60 -29.33 12.91
CA TYR A 225 -10.10 -28.83 11.63
C TYR A 225 -11.49 -29.42 11.36
N SER A 226 -12.48 -28.55 11.13
CA SER A 226 -13.85 -28.96 10.77
C SER A 226 -14.05 -29.02 9.26
N ALA A 227 -14.59 -30.15 8.77
CA ALA A 227 -15.07 -30.36 7.41
C ALA A 227 -16.50 -30.90 7.43
N LYS A 228 -17.50 -30.02 7.22
CA LYS A 228 -18.94 -30.31 7.16
C LYS A 228 -19.48 -31.14 8.33
N LEU A 229 -19.32 -32.46 8.28
CA LEU A 229 -19.83 -33.45 9.22
C LEU A 229 -18.76 -34.04 10.13
N ALA A 230 -17.51 -33.56 10.09
CA ALA A 230 -16.47 -34.13 10.94
C ALA A 230 -15.45 -33.10 11.44
N ILE A 231 -14.90 -33.37 12.62
CA ILE A 231 -13.74 -32.67 13.18
C ILE A 231 -12.54 -33.61 13.15
N THR A 232 -11.51 -33.23 12.41
CA THR A 232 -10.23 -33.96 12.33
C THR A 232 -9.20 -33.33 13.25
N PHE A 233 -8.41 -34.16 13.92
CA PHE A 233 -7.28 -33.71 14.74
C PHE A 233 -5.97 -34.07 14.05
N TRP A 234 -5.08 -33.09 13.98
CA TRP A 234 -3.79 -33.18 13.31
C TRP A 234 -2.68 -32.85 14.30
N ASP A 235 -1.63 -33.66 14.34
CA ASP A 235 -0.44 -33.35 15.13
C ASP A 235 0.36 -32.22 14.47
N ALA A 236 0.58 -31.11 15.18
CA ALA A 236 1.26 -29.93 14.67
C ALA A 236 2.79 -30.08 14.54
N SER A 237 3.35 -31.17 15.10
CA SER A 237 4.77 -31.51 15.03
C SER A 237 5.07 -32.57 13.97
N THR A 238 4.19 -33.56 13.81
CA THR A 238 4.38 -34.65 12.84
C THR A 238 3.55 -34.50 11.57
N TYR A 239 2.63 -33.53 11.52
CA TYR A 239 1.70 -33.28 10.41
C TYR A 239 0.81 -34.49 10.06
N THR A 240 0.63 -35.41 11.00
CA THR A 240 -0.18 -36.62 10.82
C THR A 240 -1.58 -36.46 11.41
N LYS A 241 -2.56 -37.13 10.81
CA LYS A 241 -3.92 -37.21 11.34
C LYS A 241 -3.95 -38.13 12.56
N SER A 242 -4.33 -37.57 13.71
CA SER A 242 -4.29 -38.24 15.01
C SER A 242 -5.67 -38.65 15.53
N GLY A 243 -6.76 -38.10 14.97
CA GLY A 243 -8.12 -38.43 15.40
C GLY A 243 -9.22 -37.86 14.50
N LEU A 244 -10.42 -38.40 14.65
CA LEU A 244 -11.64 -38.00 13.92
C LEU A 244 -12.85 -38.08 14.85
N ILE A 245 -13.65 -37.03 14.88
CA ILE A 245 -15.00 -37.03 15.45
C ILE A 245 -15.96 -36.85 14.28
N GLU A 246 -16.83 -37.83 14.07
CA GLU A 246 -17.93 -37.73 13.11
C GLU A 246 -19.17 -37.17 13.82
N CYS A 247 -19.80 -36.18 13.19
CA CYS A 247 -20.99 -35.52 13.66
C CYS A 247 -22.17 -35.90 12.76
N PRO A 248 -23.34 -36.21 13.33
CA PRO A 248 -24.53 -36.61 12.57
C PRO A 248 -25.14 -35.44 11.77
N LEU A 249 -24.78 -34.20 12.10
CA LEU A 249 -25.31 -32.97 11.51
C LEU A 249 -24.17 -32.01 11.19
N GLU A 250 -24.41 -31.10 10.25
CA GLU A 250 -23.42 -30.14 9.79
C GLU A 250 -23.03 -29.16 10.90
N ILE A 251 -21.73 -28.98 11.07
CA ILE A 251 -21.13 -28.20 12.15
C ILE A 251 -21.15 -26.73 11.75
N SER A 252 -21.86 -25.91 12.53
CA SER A 252 -21.93 -24.46 12.32
C SER A 252 -20.80 -23.70 13.03
N PHE A 253 -20.29 -24.25 14.14
CA PHE A 253 -19.18 -23.71 14.91
C PHE A 253 -18.62 -24.76 15.89
N PHE A 254 -17.37 -24.61 16.35
CA PHE A 254 -16.87 -25.35 17.51
C PHE A 254 -15.89 -24.49 18.33
N ALA A 255 -15.75 -24.78 19.62
CA ALA A 255 -14.85 -24.07 20.53
C ALA A 255 -14.20 -25.03 21.53
N PHE A 256 -12.91 -24.84 21.81
CA PHE A 256 -12.25 -25.52 22.93
C PHE A 256 -12.40 -24.74 24.22
N SER A 257 -12.45 -25.44 25.33
CA SER A 257 -12.31 -24.85 26.65
C SER A 257 -10.91 -24.25 26.85
N PRO A 258 -10.74 -23.25 27.75
CA PRO A 258 -9.44 -22.61 27.99
C PRO A 258 -8.35 -23.54 28.55
N ASP A 259 -8.74 -24.68 29.13
CA ASP A 259 -7.86 -25.75 29.59
C ASP A 259 -7.59 -26.82 28.50
N GLY A 260 -8.33 -26.80 27.39
CA GLY A 260 -8.21 -27.75 26.28
C GLY A 260 -8.80 -29.13 26.56
N GLN A 261 -9.50 -29.31 27.69
CA GLN A 261 -10.07 -30.58 28.11
C GLN A 261 -11.51 -30.80 27.62
N CYS A 262 -12.18 -29.78 27.11
CA CYS A 262 -13.54 -29.89 26.60
C CYS A 262 -13.65 -29.24 25.22
N LEU A 263 -14.49 -29.82 24.37
CA LEU A 263 -14.84 -29.32 23.04
C LEU A 263 -16.35 -29.10 22.97
N ALA A 264 -16.78 -27.88 22.67
CA ALA A 264 -18.16 -27.56 22.35
C ALA A 264 -18.33 -27.59 20.82
N ILE A 265 -19.33 -28.33 20.34
CA ILE A 265 -19.69 -28.46 18.93
C ILE A 265 -21.11 -27.93 18.76
N CYS A 266 -21.30 -26.99 17.84
CA CYS A 266 -22.60 -26.43 17.50
C CYS A 266 -23.11 -27.01 16.17
N GLY A 267 -24.29 -27.62 16.19
CA GLY A 267 -24.97 -28.07 14.97
C GLY A 267 -25.77 -26.95 14.28
N LEU A 268 -26.33 -27.24 13.10
CA LEU A 268 -27.31 -26.38 12.41
C LEU A 268 -28.73 -26.45 13.01
N ASP A 269 -29.01 -27.49 13.79
CA ASP A 269 -30.22 -27.69 14.59
C ASP A 269 -30.31 -26.75 15.80
N GLY A 270 -29.20 -26.07 16.12
CA GLY A 270 -29.08 -25.18 17.26
C GLY A 270 -28.65 -25.85 18.55
N GLU A 271 -28.34 -27.14 18.52
CA GLU A 271 -27.80 -27.86 19.68
C GLU A 271 -26.31 -27.57 19.89
N VAL A 272 -25.91 -27.48 21.17
CA VAL A 272 -24.51 -27.38 21.58
C VAL A 272 -24.14 -28.65 22.32
N THR A 273 -23.34 -29.50 21.69
CA THR A 273 -22.82 -30.73 22.30
C THR A 273 -21.48 -30.44 22.95
N ILE A 274 -21.28 -30.89 24.18
CA ILE A 274 -19.97 -30.81 24.86
C ILE A 274 -19.34 -32.20 24.90
N GLN A 275 -18.08 -32.28 24.52
CA GLN A 275 -17.29 -33.49 24.57
C GLN A 275 -16.10 -33.30 25.51
N ASP A 276 -15.96 -34.20 26.48
CA ASP A 276 -14.79 -34.28 27.35
C ASP A 276 -13.63 -34.98 26.59
N LEU A 277 -12.43 -34.43 26.72
CA LEU A 277 -11.19 -34.87 26.06
C LEU A 277 -10.15 -35.37 27.08
N LYS A 278 -10.53 -35.56 28.35
CA LYS A 278 -9.63 -35.97 29.46
C LYS A 278 -8.92 -37.31 29.24
N ASP A 279 -9.48 -38.24 28.46
CA ASP A 279 -8.95 -39.60 28.27
C ASP A 279 -8.02 -39.76 27.03
N GLY A 280 -7.65 -38.65 26.37
CA GLY A 280 -6.85 -38.64 25.14
C GLY A 280 -7.68 -38.33 23.87
N LEU A 281 -6.99 -38.14 22.73
CA LEU A 281 -7.68 -37.98 21.44
C LEU A 281 -8.46 -39.27 21.12
N PRO A 282 -9.72 -39.18 20.67
CA PRO A 282 -10.49 -40.38 20.37
C PRO A 282 -9.84 -41.17 19.23
N ALA A 283 -9.32 -42.36 19.55
CA ALA A 283 -9.04 -43.40 18.57
C ALA A 283 -10.40 -43.97 18.14
N CYS A 284 -11.00 -43.38 17.11
CA CYS A 284 -12.25 -43.82 16.47
C CYS A 284 -13.31 -44.34 17.45
N TYR A 285 -13.95 -43.44 18.22
CA TYR A 285 -15.04 -43.84 19.10
C TYR A 285 -16.40 -43.43 18.54
N SER A 286 -17.23 -44.45 18.30
CA SER A 286 -18.68 -44.37 18.20
C SER A 286 -19.28 -44.11 19.58
N ALA A 287 -20.18 -43.12 19.65
CA ALA A 287 -21.12 -42.84 20.74
C ALA A 287 -20.51 -42.54 22.13
N ALA A 288 -20.49 -41.25 22.51
CA ALA A 288 -20.26 -40.76 23.87
C ALA A 288 -21.34 -39.71 24.24
N PRO A 289 -21.51 -39.37 25.52
CA PRO A 289 -22.80 -38.95 26.09
C PRO A 289 -23.27 -37.59 25.56
N ARG A 290 -24.50 -37.58 25.03
CA ARG A 290 -25.20 -36.37 24.61
C ARG A 290 -25.73 -35.65 25.85
N ILE A 291 -25.16 -34.51 26.21
CA ILE A 291 -25.90 -33.52 27.00
C ILE A 291 -26.88 -32.86 26.02
N HIS A 292 -28.06 -33.47 25.89
CA HIS A 292 -29.15 -32.92 25.08
C HIS A 292 -29.53 -31.57 25.69
N ILE A 293 -29.57 -30.54 24.87
CA ILE A 293 -30.18 -29.26 25.22
C ILE A 293 -31.58 -29.30 24.62
N PRO A 294 -32.61 -29.81 25.33
CA PRO A 294 -33.94 -29.90 24.74
C PRO A 294 -34.47 -28.50 24.44
N ASP A 295 -35.03 -28.39 23.24
CA ASP A 295 -35.75 -27.25 22.74
C ASP A 295 -37.16 -27.25 23.37
N THR A 296 -37.29 -26.87 24.64
CA THR A 296 -38.61 -26.69 25.27
C THR A 296 -39.23 -25.37 24.84
N ALA A 297 -39.61 -25.28 23.57
CA ALA A 297 -40.66 -24.41 23.03
C ALA A 297 -40.99 -24.80 21.58
N LEU A 298 -41.39 -26.05 21.33
CA LEU A 298 -42.01 -26.40 20.05
C LEU A 298 -43.30 -27.24 20.16
N GLU A 299 -43.90 -27.36 21.36
CA GLU A 299 -45.20 -28.05 21.55
C GLU A 299 -46.31 -27.18 22.17
N SER A 300 -46.14 -25.85 22.28
CA SER A 300 -47.22 -24.97 22.75
C SER A 300 -47.76 -23.98 21.72
N CYS A 301 -47.39 -24.11 20.44
CA CYS A 301 -47.84 -23.17 19.40
C CYS A 301 -48.37 -23.82 18.10
N ILE A 302 -48.64 -25.14 18.10
CA ILE A 302 -49.13 -25.84 16.89
C ILE A 302 -50.45 -26.60 17.12
N VAL A 303 -51.12 -26.47 18.27
CA VAL A 303 -52.43 -27.13 18.49
C VAL A 303 -53.64 -26.18 18.62
N ASP A 304 -53.45 -24.86 18.70
CA ASP A 304 -54.59 -23.91 18.83
C ASP A 304 -54.91 -23.06 17.59
N ALA A 305 -54.31 -23.36 16.43
CA ALA A 305 -54.53 -22.57 15.20
C ALA A 305 -55.36 -23.26 14.10
N GLU A 306 -55.82 -24.51 14.30
CA GLU A 306 -56.68 -25.22 13.33
C GLU A 306 -58.05 -25.64 13.88
N ALA A 307 -58.42 -25.21 15.09
CA ALA A 307 -59.73 -25.51 15.67
C ALA A 307 -60.36 -24.34 16.44
N SER A 308 -60.47 -23.15 15.81
CA SER A 308 -61.44 -22.12 16.25
C SER A 308 -61.69 -21.09 15.14
N SER A 309 -62.12 -21.54 13.96
CA SER A 309 -62.68 -20.66 12.92
C SER A 309 -64.14 -20.96 12.64
N THR A 310 -64.93 -21.20 13.69
CA THR A 310 -66.39 -21.05 13.65
C THR A 310 -66.87 -20.55 15.01
N ASP A 311 -67.45 -19.36 15.00
CA ASP A 311 -68.31 -18.70 16.01
C ASP A 311 -67.73 -17.54 16.84
N ALA A 312 -68.30 -16.36 16.54
CA ALA A 312 -68.48 -15.12 17.33
C ALA A 312 -67.21 -14.43 17.88
N ILE A 313 -67.01 -13.12 17.72
CA ILE A 313 -67.81 -12.07 18.36
C ILE A 313 -67.66 -10.73 17.61
N SER A 314 -68.78 -10.02 17.64
CA SER A 314 -69.14 -8.68 17.17
C SER A 314 -68.27 -7.48 17.57
N THR A 315 -68.19 -6.53 16.62
CA THR A 315 -68.20 -5.06 16.75
C THR A 315 -67.40 -4.35 17.86
N SER A 316 -66.49 -3.45 17.46
CA SER A 316 -66.64 -2.00 17.74
C SER A 316 -65.71 -1.14 16.89
N HIS A 317 -66.21 0.04 16.54
CA HIS A 317 -65.76 1.03 15.55
C HIS A 317 -64.28 1.45 15.56
N TYR A 318 -63.73 1.61 14.35
CA TYR A 318 -62.88 2.75 13.99
C TYR A 318 -63.11 3.10 12.51
N GLN A 319 -63.65 4.30 12.27
CA GLN A 319 -63.76 4.90 10.94
C GLN A 319 -62.40 5.47 10.50
N GLY A 320 -62.04 5.18 9.25
CA GLY A 320 -60.80 5.54 8.59
C GLY A 320 -60.64 4.61 7.38
N ASP A 321 -61.32 4.97 6.30
CA ASP A 321 -61.53 4.23 5.06
C ASP A 321 -60.33 3.38 4.59
N HIS A 322 -60.44 2.06 4.79
CA HIS A 322 -59.98 0.96 3.93
C HIS A 322 -60.51 -0.33 4.57
N THR A 323 -61.11 -1.24 3.80
CA THR A 323 -61.70 -2.45 4.38
C THR A 323 -60.58 -3.34 4.97
N PRO A 324 -60.84 -4.13 6.03
CA PRO A 324 -59.88 -5.12 6.54
C PRO A 324 -59.39 -6.09 5.45
N ALA A 325 -60.25 -6.35 4.45
CA ALA A 325 -59.94 -7.17 3.28
C ALA A 325 -58.85 -6.53 2.40
N ASP A 326 -58.90 -5.22 2.14
CA ASP A 326 -57.91 -4.51 1.32
C ASP A 326 -56.51 -4.51 1.97
N ARG A 327 -56.42 -4.33 3.29
CA ARG A 327 -55.14 -4.42 4.03
C ARG A 327 -54.55 -5.83 4.01
N SER A 328 -55.40 -6.86 4.05
CA SER A 328 -54.96 -8.25 3.93
C SER A 328 -54.42 -8.55 2.52
N LEU A 329 -55.08 -8.01 1.49
CA LEU A 329 -54.69 -8.15 0.08
C LEU A 329 -53.36 -7.45 -0.21
N VAL A 330 -53.15 -6.23 0.29
CA VAL A 330 -51.87 -5.49 0.15
C VAL A 330 -50.69 -6.30 0.73
N ARG A 331 -50.87 -6.93 1.90
CA ARG A 331 -49.83 -7.79 2.50
C ARG A 331 -49.52 -9.02 1.63
N VAL A 332 -50.54 -9.63 1.03
CA VAL A 332 -50.37 -10.78 0.12
C VAL A 332 -49.61 -10.35 -1.15
N LEU A 333 -49.98 -9.22 -1.76
CA LEU A 333 -49.31 -8.68 -2.94
C LEU A 333 -47.84 -8.35 -2.67
N ILE A 334 -47.52 -7.73 -1.53
CA ILE A 334 -46.13 -7.44 -1.13
C ILE A 334 -45.31 -8.74 -0.96
N LYS A 335 -45.89 -9.75 -0.30
CA LYS A 335 -45.23 -11.05 -0.11
C LYS A 335 -45.02 -11.79 -1.44
N ARG A 336 -46.02 -11.78 -2.32
CA ARG A 336 -45.95 -12.42 -3.63
C ARG A 336 -44.96 -11.73 -4.56
N SER A 337 -44.95 -10.40 -4.58
CA SER A 337 -43.94 -9.60 -5.28
C SER A 337 -42.52 -9.95 -4.83
N LYS A 338 -42.29 -10.13 -3.52
CA LYS A 338 -40.98 -10.57 -3.00
C LYS A 338 -40.57 -11.95 -3.53
N VAL A 339 -41.50 -12.89 -3.68
CA VAL A 339 -41.24 -14.22 -4.26
C VAL A 339 -40.89 -14.08 -5.74
N TYR A 340 -41.66 -13.30 -6.51
CA TYR A 340 -41.36 -13.05 -7.93
C TYR A 340 -40.00 -12.38 -8.15
N ILE A 341 -39.57 -11.49 -7.26
CA ILE A 341 -38.20 -10.92 -7.29
C ILE A 341 -37.15 -12.01 -7.03
N ALA A 342 -37.40 -12.96 -6.12
CA ALA A 342 -36.47 -14.06 -5.88
C ALA A 342 -36.34 -14.98 -7.10
N ASP A 343 -37.45 -15.19 -7.82
CA ASP A 343 -37.54 -16.08 -8.99
C ASP A 343 -37.12 -15.42 -10.32
N GLY A 344 -36.74 -14.13 -10.30
CA GLY A 344 -36.34 -13.40 -11.50
C GLY A 344 -37.49 -12.86 -12.37
N LEU A 345 -38.72 -12.92 -11.89
CA LEU A 345 -39.94 -12.51 -12.59
C LEU A 345 -40.27 -11.03 -12.31
N TRP A 346 -39.42 -10.12 -12.82
CA TRP A 346 -39.44 -8.70 -12.46
C TRP A 346 -40.74 -7.97 -12.85
N GLU A 347 -41.32 -8.28 -14.01
CA GLU A 347 -42.55 -7.64 -14.49
C GLU A 347 -43.77 -8.01 -13.63
N LEU A 348 -43.88 -9.29 -13.24
CA LEU A 348 -44.94 -9.76 -12.34
C LEU A 348 -44.76 -9.18 -10.93
N ALA A 349 -43.52 -9.09 -10.45
CA ALA A 349 -43.21 -8.42 -9.20
C ALA A 349 -43.59 -6.94 -9.21
N LEU A 350 -43.32 -6.25 -10.32
CA LEU A 350 -43.62 -4.84 -10.51
C LEU A 350 -45.14 -4.60 -10.58
N ASN A 351 -45.89 -5.47 -11.26
CA ASN A 351 -47.34 -5.40 -11.32
C ASN A 351 -47.97 -5.53 -9.93
N ASP A 352 -47.52 -6.51 -9.13
CA ASP A 352 -47.97 -6.69 -7.75
C ASP A 352 -47.60 -5.51 -6.85
N ALA A 353 -46.41 -4.93 -7.04
CA ALA A 353 -45.98 -3.75 -6.31
C ALA A 353 -46.81 -2.51 -6.66
N ASN A 354 -47.10 -2.27 -7.95
CA ASN A 354 -47.96 -1.17 -8.39
C ASN A 354 -49.39 -1.34 -7.86
N LYS A 355 -49.96 -2.55 -7.94
CA LYS A 355 -51.29 -2.84 -7.39
C LYS A 355 -51.33 -2.66 -5.86
N ALA A 356 -50.26 -3.00 -5.15
CA ALA A 356 -50.16 -2.73 -3.71
C ALA A 356 -50.10 -1.23 -3.41
N ILE A 357 -49.42 -0.42 -4.24
CA ILE A 357 -49.38 1.05 -4.12
C ILE A 357 -50.74 1.68 -4.44
N GLU A 358 -51.47 1.16 -5.43
CA GLU A 358 -52.83 1.64 -5.77
C GLU A 358 -53.81 1.42 -4.62
N LEU A 359 -53.72 0.28 -3.95
CA LEU A 359 -54.60 -0.09 -2.83
C LEU A 359 -54.23 0.59 -1.51
N ASP A 360 -52.94 0.88 -1.28
CA ASP A 360 -52.46 1.66 -0.13
C ASP A 360 -51.29 2.57 -0.52
N PRO A 361 -51.58 3.80 -1.00
CA PRO A 361 -50.55 4.76 -1.41
C PRO A 361 -49.70 5.30 -0.26
N SER A 362 -50.16 5.11 0.98
CA SER A 362 -49.50 5.61 2.20
C SER A 362 -48.43 4.66 2.72
N SER A 363 -48.51 3.38 2.36
CA SER A 363 -47.58 2.34 2.80
C SER A 363 -46.25 2.41 2.04
N PRO A 364 -45.10 2.49 2.73
CA PRO A 364 -43.78 2.51 2.08
C PRO A 364 -43.42 1.16 1.44
N TRP A 365 -44.04 0.06 1.87
CA TRP A 365 -43.64 -1.29 1.46
C TRP A 365 -44.01 -1.64 0.02
N GLY A 366 -45.05 -1.01 -0.55
CA GLY A 366 -45.33 -1.12 -1.98
C GLY A 366 -44.22 -0.50 -2.83
N TYR A 367 -43.73 0.68 -2.42
CA TYR A 367 -42.62 1.38 -3.07
C TYR A 367 -41.29 0.63 -2.90
N GLU A 368 -41.03 0.00 -1.74
CA GLU A 368 -39.89 -0.89 -1.52
C GLU A 368 -39.86 -2.04 -2.54
N ARG A 369 -40.99 -2.71 -2.76
CA ARG A 369 -41.10 -3.81 -3.72
C ARG A 369 -40.92 -3.34 -5.16
N LYS A 370 -41.54 -2.20 -5.50
CA LYS A 370 -41.39 -1.55 -6.81
C LYS A 370 -39.93 -1.22 -7.09
N HIS A 371 -39.25 -0.61 -6.12
CA HIS A 371 -37.82 -0.34 -6.20
C HIS A 371 -37.02 -1.62 -6.45
N ALA A 372 -37.21 -2.66 -5.64
CA ALA A 372 -36.44 -3.89 -5.72
C ALA A 372 -36.64 -4.62 -7.06
N ALA A 373 -37.85 -4.61 -7.62
CA ALA A 373 -38.13 -5.15 -8.95
C ALA A 373 -37.40 -4.36 -10.05
N LEU A 374 -37.50 -3.02 -10.04
CA LEU A 374 -36.86 -2.15 -11.04
C LEU A 374 -35.31 -2.21 -10.97
N HIS A 375 -34.75 -2.19 -9.76
CA HIS A 375 -33.31 -2.31 -9.56
C HIS A 375 -32.77 -3.64 -10.10
N LYS A 376 -33.50 -4.74 -9.90
CA LYS A 376 -33.10 -6.07 -10.42
C LYS A 376 -33.32 -6.21 -11.93
N ALA A 377 -34.31 -5.52 -12.48
CA ALA A 377 -34.54 -5.43 -13.93
C ALA A 377 -33.52 -4.55 -14.67
N GLY A 378 -32.69 -3.77 -13.95
CA GLY A 378 -31.70 -2.85 -14.54
C GLY A 378 -32.24 -1.45 -14.85
N ASP A 379 -33.50 -1.16 -14.52
CA ASP A 379 -34.11 0.16 -14.66
C ASP A 379 -33.82 1.02 -13.42
N TYR A 380 -32.58 1.50 -13.35
CA TYR A 380 -32.05 2.20 -12.18
C TYR A 380 -32.67 3.58 -11.95
N GLU A 381 -33.06 4.29 -13.01
CA GLU A 381 -33.65 5.63 -12.89
C GLU A 381 -35.03 5.55 -12.21
N ASN A 382 -35.89 4.65 -12.68
CA ASN A 382 -37.18 4.44 -12.05
C ASN A 382 -37.05 3.79 -10.67
N ALA A 383 -36.02 2.98 -10.45
CA ALA A 383 -35.72 2.45 -9.12
C ALA A 383 -35.36 3.57 -8.13
N VAL A 384 -34.53 4.55 -8.50
CA VAL A 384 -34.20 5.70 -7.65
C VAL A 384 -35.46 6.50 -7.31
N ASN A 385 -36.31 6.79 -8.30
CA ASN A 385 -37.57 7.51 -8.07
C ASN A 385 -38.50 6.76 -7.10
N ALA A 386 -38.60 5.43 -7.23
CA ALA A 386 -39.39 4.60 -6.32
C ALA A 386 -38.82 4.60 -4.89
N PHE A 387 -37.49 4.63 -4.75
CA PHE A 387 -36.84 4.69 -3.44
C PHE A 387 -37.01 6.06 -2.76
N GLU A 388 -36.88 7.16 -3.51
CA GLU A 388 -37.15 8.50 -2.99
C GLU A 388 -38.62 8.66 -2.54
N ALA A 389 -39.55 8.12 -3.33
CA ALA A 389 -40.96 8.06 -2.94
C ALA A 389 -41.16 7.24 -1.65
N MET A 390 -40.50 6.09 -1.51
CA MET A 390 -40.53 5.27 -0.29
C MET A 390 -40.05 6.06 0.93
N LEU A 391 -38.90 6.74 0.84
CA LEU A 391 -38.34 7.54 1.93
C LEU A 391 -39.28 8.68 2.33
N SER A 392 -39.87 9.36 1.35
CA SER A 392 -40.87 10.40 1.58
C SER A 392 -42.07 9.84 2.37
N LYS A 393 -42.63 8.69 1.96
CA LYS A 393 -43.75 8.06 2.69
C LYS A 393 -43.37 7.59 4.10
N MET A 394 -42.16 7.07 4.29
CA MET A 394 -41.67 6.70 5.62
C MET A 394 -41.57 7.90 6.55
N SER A 395 -41.15 9.07 6.05
CA SER A 395 -41.06 10.31 6.82
C SER A 395 -42.44 10.86 7.23
N GLN A 396 -43.44 10.69 6.37
CA GLN A 396 -44.82 11.17 6.54
C GLN A 396 -45.73 10.18 7.30
N SER A 397 -45.25 8.97 7.58
CA SER A 397 -46.04 7.92 8.24
C SER A 397 -46.47 8.31 9.65
N THR A 398 -47.69 7.94 10.04
CA THR A 398 -48.22 8.12 11.40
C THR A 398 -47.59 7.15 12.41
N ASP A 399 -47.00 6.05 11.92
CA ASP A 399 -46.30 5.04 12.74
C ASP A 399 -44.90 5.52 13.16
N LEU A 400 -44.67 5.57 14.47
CA LEU A 400 -43.39 5.95 15.05
C LEU A 400 -42.25 4.96 14.70
N GLY A 401 -42.56 3.67 14.56
CA GLY A 401 -41.61 2.64 14.16
C GLY A 401 -41.10 2.85 12.74
N ILE A 402 -42.01 3.15 11.80
CA ILE A 402 -41.67 3.42 10.39
C ILE A 402 -40.82 4.71 10.27
N ARG A 403 -41.17 5.77 11.01
CA ARG A 403 -40.36 7.01 11.04
C ARG A 403 -38.97 6.79 11.65
N LYS A 404 -38.82 5.89 12.62
CA LYS A 404 -37.50 5.51 13.14
C LYS A 404 -36.69 4.73 12.09
N LEU A 405 -37.34 3.86 11.30
CA LEU A 405 -36.70 3.12 10.20
C LEU A 405 -36.14 4.04 9.10
N HIS A 406 -36.80 5.17 8.81
CA HIS A 406 -36.32 6.17 7.84
C HIS A 406 -34.88 6.61 8.10
N ARG A 407 -34.46 6.73 9.38
CA ARG A 407 -33.10 7.18 9.76
C ARG A 407 -31.99 6.20 9.37
N TYR A 408 -32.34 4.95 9.08
CA TYR A 408 -31.36 3.93 8.72
C TYR A 408 -31.07 3.87 7.23
N TYR A 409 -31.89 4.48 6.37
CA TYR A 409 -31.67 4.47 4.93
C TYR A 409 -30.92 5.71 4.49
N ILE A 410 -30.00 5.54 3.54
CA ILE A 410 -29.24 6.64 2.97
C ILE A 410 -29.95 7.14 1.71
N ASN A 411 -30.19 8.46 1.67
CA ASN A 411 -30.80 9.10 0.51
C ASN A 411 -29.89 8.96 -0.73
N PRO A 412 -30.42 8.61 -1.91
CA PRO A 412 -29.68 8.57 -3.18
C PRO A 412 -28.84 9.83 -3.47
N THR A 413 -29.31 11.00 -3.04
CA THR A 413 -28.59 12.27 -3.16
C THR A 413 -27.29 12.29 -2.34
N ASN A 414 -27.30 11.72 -1.13
CA ASN A 414 -26.09 11.60 -0.31
C ASN A 414 -25.10 10.61 -0.93
N THR A 415 -25.59 9.48 -1.44
CA THR A 415 -24.76 8.50 -2.17
C THR A 415 -24.11 9.15 -3.40
N ARG A 416 -24.87 9.93 -4.18
CA ARG A 416 -24.35 10.70 -5.31
C ARG A 416 -23.24 11.66 -4.90
N MET A 417 -23.38 12.38 -3.78
CA MET A 417 -22.34 13.28 -3.27
C MET A 417 -21.05 12.53 -2.91
N VAL A 418 -21.15 11.36 -2.29
CA VAL A 418 -19.97 10.55 -1.96
C VAL A 418 -19.28 10.04 -3.22
N ILE A 419 -20.04 9.54 -4.19
CA ILE A 419 -19.47 9.11 -5.48
C ILE A 419 -18.76 10.28 -6.17
N ARG A 420 -19.37 11.46 -6.24
CA ARG A 420 -18.74 12.66 -6.81
C ARG A 420 -17.43 13.02 -6.11
N ARG A 421 -17.36 12.91 -4.78
CA ARG A 421 -16.11 13.13 -4.04
C ARG A 421 -15.04 12.10 -4.39
N ALA A 422 -15.41 10.82 -4.48
CA ALA A 422 -14.50 9.76 -4.90
C ALA A 422 -13.98 9.98 -6.33
N VAL A 423 -14.85 10.39 -7.25
CA VAL A 423 -14.48 10.76 -8.64
C VAL A 423 -13.47 11.91 -8.64
N GLN A 424 -13.75 13.00 -7.92
CA GLN A 424 -12.84 14.14 -7.81
C GLN A 424 -11.49 13.76 -7.20
N GLN A 425 -11.46 12.79 -6.29
CA GLN A 425 -10.23 12.28 -5.71
C GLN A 425 -9.44 11.42 -6.70
N ALA A 426 -10.11 10.57 -7.48
CA ALA A 426 -9.48 9.71 -8.48
C ALA A 426 -8.85 10.51 -9.63
N ILE A 427 -9.49 11.59 -10.09
CA ILE A 427 -8.98 12.43 -11.19
C ILE A 427 -8.08 13.59 -10.72
N ARG A 428 -7.84 13.71 -9.40
CA ARG A 428 -7.05 14.83 -8.85
C ARG A 428 -5.64 14.85 -9.43
N ASP A 429 -4.98 13.70 -9.38
CA ASP A 429 -3.58 13.55 -9.76
C ASP A 429 -3.40 13.04 -11.20
N SER A 430 -4.49 12.89 -11.97
CA SER A 430 -4.45 12.53 -13.39
C SER A 430 -4.19 13.75 -14.29
N PRO A 431 -3.77 13.53 -15.56
CA PRO A 431 -3.66 14.59 -16.54
C PRO A 431 -4.94 15.41 -16.71
N ARG A 432 -4.79 16.69 -17.05
CA ARG A 432 -5.93 17.61 -17.25
C ARG A 432 -6.90 17.17 -18.35
N VAL A 433 -6.34 16.67 -19.44
CA VAL A 433 -7.09 16.23 -20.61
C VAL A 433 -6.66 14.80 -20.91
N LEU A 434 -7.64 13.93 -21.15
CA LEU A 434 -7.44 12.55 -21.54
C LEU A 434 -8.26 12.25 -22.80
N ILE A 435 -7.80 11.32 -23.61
CA ILE A 435 -8.56 10.75 -24.71
C ILE A 435 -9.45 9.66 -24.12
N ASN A 436 -10.76 9.74 -24.35
CA ASN A 436 -11.65 8.63 -24.12
C ASN A 436 -11.51 7.64 -25.29
N THR A 437 -10.99 6.44 -25.04
CA THR A 437 -10.65 5.47 -26.10
C THR A 437 -11.87 4.86 -26.77
N ILE A 438 -13.04 4.90 -26.13
CA ILE A 438 -14.30 4.42 -26.72
C ILE A 438 -14.80 5.41 -27.77
N SER A 439 -14.92 6.69 -27.41
CA SER A 439 -15.45 7.74 -28.27
C SER A 439 -14.40 8.40 -29.18
N GLY A 440 -13.12 8.28 -28.84
CA GLY A 440 -12.02 8.99 -29.50
C GLY A 440 -11.99 10.49 -29.24
N ARG A 441 -12.72 11.01 -28.25
CA ARG A 441 -12.76 12.45 -27.93
C ARG A 441 -11.77 12.82 -26.82
N LEU A 442 -11.19 14.01 -26.91
CA LEU A 442 -10.48 14.64 -25.80
C LEU A 442 -11.48 15.19 -24.79
N LEU A 443 -11.32 14.83 -23.52
CA LEU A 443 -12.18 15.26 -22.42
C LEU A 443 -11.35 15.89 -21.30
N ASP A 444 -11.79 17.06 -20.83
CA ASP A 444 -11.22 17.70 -19.65
C ASP A 444 -11.65 17.03 -18.33
N LYS A 445 -11.16 17.48 -17.18
CA LYS A 445 -11.53 16.88 -15.87
C LYS A 445 -13.03 16.97 -15.55
N SER A 446 -13.73 18.00 -16.03
CA SER A 446 -15.16 18.18 -15.80
C SER A 446 -15.98 17.20 -16.65
N GLU A 447 -15.62 17.05 -17.91
CA GLU A 447 -16.21 16.08 -18.84
C GLU A 447 -15.87 14.64 -18.43
N GLN A 448 -14.64 14.38 -17.96
CA GLN A 448 -14.23 13.10 -17.36
C GLN A 448 -15.12 12.74 -16.16
N ALA A 449 -15.38 13.70 -15.26
CA ALA A 449 -16.25 13.49 -14.11
C ALA A 449 -17.70 13.18 -14.54
N SER A 450 -18.21 13.91 -15.55
CA SER A 450 -19.56 13.73 -16.09
C SER A 450 -19.72 12.39 -16.82
N SER A 451 -18.66 11.90 -17.46
CA SER A 451 -18.65 10.62 -18.19
C SER A 451 -18.99 9.43 -17.27
N PHE A 452 -18.47 9.40 -16.04
CA PHE A 452 -18.79 8.33 -15.08
C PHE A 452 -20.27 8.34 -14.67
N GLU A 453 -20.92 9.51 -14.61
CA GLU A 453 -22.35 9.60 -14.25
C GLU A 453 -23.27 8.94 -15.29
N SER A 454 -22.80 8.81 -16.54
CA SER A 454 -23.55 8.16 -17.61
C SER A 454 -23.53 6.63 -17.54
N LEU A 455 -22.60 6.05 -16.77
CA LEU A 455 -22.39 4.60 -16.74
C LEU A 455 -23.50 3.85 -15.98
N PRO A 456 -23.83 2.62 -16.40
CA PRO A 456 -24.75 1.76 -15.66
C PRO A 456 -24.32 1.52 -14.21
N VAL A 457 -23.01 1.39 -13.96
CA VAL A 457 -22.45 1.17 -12.62
C VAL A 457 -22.75 2.34 -11.68
N PHE A 458 -22.65 3.58 -12.16
CA PHE A 458 -23.00 4.77 -11.37
C PHE A 458 -24.49 4.77 -11.00
N LYS A 459 -25.36 4.50 -11.98
CA LYS A 459 -26.81 4.42 -11.76
C LYS A 459 -27.15 3.27 -10.79
N GLN A 460 -26.49 2.13 -10.92
CA GLN A 460 -26.63 0.99 -10.01
C GLN A 460 -26.24 1.36 -8.57
N LEU A 461 -25.07 1.98 -8.37
CA LEU A 461 -24.59 2.39 -7.05
C LEU A 461 -25.57 3.37 -6.37
N ILE A 462 -26.09 4.34 -7.11
CA ILE A 462 -27.09 5.30 -6.59
C ILE A 462 -28.41 4.61 -6.27
N SER A 463 -28.85 3.68 -7.13
CA SER A 463 -30.11 2.96 -6.91
C SER A 463 -30.04 1.98 -5.74
N SER A 464 -28.87 1.61 -5.23
CA SER A 464 -28.79 0.61 -4.18
C SER A 464 -29.47 1.07 -2.88
N MET A 465 -30.49 0.33 -2.43
CA MET A 465 -31.14 0.52 -1.12
C MET A 465 -30.19 0.08 -0.01
N THR A 466 -29.29 0.96 0.43
CA THR A 466 -28.34 0.66 1.51
C THR A 466 -28.61 1.49 2.76
N THR A 467 -28.30 0.87 3.90
CA THR A 467 -28.27 1.57 5.18
C THR A 467 -26.92 2.25 5.43
N ILE A 468 -25.91 1.92 4.62
CA ILE A 468 -24.51 2.30 4.80
C ILE A 468 -23.90 2.56 3.42
N ILE A 469 -23.07 3.59 3.31
CA ILE A 469 -22.31 3.85 2.09
C ILE A 469 -21.12 2.89 2.03
N HIS A 470 -21.07 2.05 0.99
CA HIS A 470 -19.94 1.17 0.74
C HIS A 470 -18.77 1.94 0.13
N HIS A 471 -18.08 2.75 0.93
CA HIS A 471 -16.93 3.56 0.49
C HIS A 471 -15.91 2.75 -0.28
N THR A 472 -15.55 1.56 0.20
CA THR A 472 -14.58 0.67 -0.45
C THR A 472 -15.01 0.19 -1.84
N ARG A 473 -16.32 -0.06 -2.05
CA ARG A 473 -16.85 -0.44 -3.38
C ARG A 473 -16.85 0.76 -4.31
N ILE A 474 -17.31 1.91 -3.84
CA ILE A 474 -17.33 3.16 -4.63
C ILE A 474 -15.91 3.53 -5.04
N GLU A 475 -14.97 3.55 -4.10
CA GLU A 475 -13.56 3.84 -4.37
C GLU A 475 -12.98 2.83 -5.36
N HIS A 476 -13.23 1.52 -5.18
CA HIS A 476 -12.76 0.51 -6.12
C HIS A 476 -13.30 0.72 -7.54
N ASP A 477 -14.62 0.85 -7.70
CA ASP A 477 -15.27 0.98 -9.02
C ASP A 477 -14.84 2.29 -9.71
N VAL A 478 -14.74 3.40 -8.97
CA VAL A 478 -14.26 4.70 -9.47
C VAL A 478 -12.78 4.61 -9.86
N THR A 479 -11.93 4.08 -8.99
CA THR A 479 -10.49 3.96 -9.27
C THR A 479 -10.23 3.05 -10.46
N GLN A 480 -10.97 1.94 -10.62
CA GLN A 480 -10.83 1.07 -11.79
C GLN A 480 -11.22 1.80 -13.09
N TYR A 481 -12.31 2.57 -13.08
CA TYR A 481 -12.76 3.30 -14.26
C TYR A 481 -11.78 4.37 -14.72
N TYR A 482 -11.18 5.11 -13.78
CA TYR A 482 -10.24 6.20 -14.10
C TYR A 482 -8.78 5.75 -14.29
N ARG A 483 -8.54 4.44 -14.41
CA ARG A 483 -7.23 3.94 -14.86
C ARG A 483 -6.98 4.42 -16.29
N TYR A 484 -5.80 4.95 -16.54
CA TYR A 484 -5.41 5.46 -17.85
C TYR A 484 -4.08 4.89 -18.32
N ALA A 485 -3.89 4.87 -19.63
CA ALA A 485 -2.63 4.52 -20.27
C ALA A 485 -1.88 5.76 -20.76
N MET A 486 -0.55 5.70 -20.73
CA MET A 486 0.34 6.75 -21.23
C MET A 486 1.01 6.31 -22.52
N PHE A 487 1.18 7.25 -23.45
CA PHE A 487 1.94 7.03 -24.68
C PHE A 487 3.35 7.60 -24.56
N SER A 488 4.35 6.73 -24.68
CA SER A 488 5.75 7.10 -24.79
C SER A 488 6.23 6.83 -26.22
N HIS A 489 6.61 7.87 -26.96
CA HIS A 489 7.03 7.73 -28.35
C HIS A 489 8.05 8.80 -28.77
N GLU A 490 8.68 8.56 -29.92
CA GLU A 490 9.44 9.59 -30.64
C GLU A 490 8.49 10.52 -31.41
N ARG A 491 8.54 11.82 -31.10
CA ARG A 491 7.62 12.81 -31.67
C ARG A 491 8.01 13.15 -33.10
N GLU A 492 7.04 13.21 -34.00
CA GLU A 492 7.22 13.61 -35.40
C GLU A 492 6.58 14.98 -35.69
N ASP A 493 7.08 15.69 -36.71
CA ASP A 493 6.67 17.07 -37.04
C ASP A 493 5.18 17.19 -37.41
N ASN A 494 4.59 16.13 -37.96
CA ASN A 494 3.21 16.09 -38.44
C ASN A 494 2.24 15.34 -37.51
N GLU A 495 2.58 15.23 -36.22
CA GLU A 495 1.68 14.62 -35.24
C GLU A 495 0.45 15.47 -34.93
N PRO A 496 -0.70 14.82 -34.67
CA PRO A 496 -1.94 15.52 -34.38
C PRO A 496 -1.82 16.32 -33.07
N LEU A 497 -1.90 17.65 -33.18
CA LEU A 497 -1.86 18.57 -32.03
C LEU A 497 -3.24 18.72 -31.38
N PHE A 498 -3.26 19.19 -30.13
CA PHE A 498 -4.48 19.46 -29.35
C PHE A 498 -5.58 20.17 -30.16
N LYS A 499 -5.23 21.26 -30.86
CA LYS A 499 -6.16 22.07 -31.67
C LYS A 499 -6.87 21.30 -32.80
N LYS A 500 -6.19 20.30 -33.37
CA LYS A 500 -6.77 19.46 -34.43
C LYS A 500 -7.72 18.42 -33.84
N VAL A 501 -7.32 17.80 -32.72
CA VAL A 501 -8.04 16.67 -32.11
C VAL A 501 -9.21 17.13 -31.22
N ILE A 502 -9.19 18.33 -30.66
CA ILE A 502 -10.28 18.80 -29.79
C ILE A 502 -11.63 18.92 -30.53
N HIS A 503 -11.58 19.16 -31.85
CA HIS A 503 -12.77 19.29 -32.69
C HIS A 503 -13.12 18.03 -33.49
N VAL A 504 -12.25 17.00 -33.48
CA VAL A 504 -12.39 15.80 -34.32
C VAL A 504 -12.07 14.56 -33.50
N MET A 505 -12.91 13.52 -33.59
CA MET A 505 -12.60 12.24 -32.95
C MET A 505 -11.31 11.64 -33.52
N VAL A 506 -10.44 11.08 -32.67
CA VAL A 506 -9.17 10.45 -33.09
C VAL A 506 -9.37 9.46 -34.24
N TYR A 507 -10.43 8.66 -34.18
CA TYR A 507 -10.75 7.68 -35.22
C TYR A 507 -11.16 8.28 -36.57
N ASN A 508 -11.62 9.54 -36.58
CA ASN A 508 -12.04 10.27 -37.78
C ASN A 508 -10.94 11.17 -38.35
N LEU A 509 -9.72 11.14 -37.78
CA LEU A 509 -8.58 11.81 -38.37
C LEU A 509 -8.26 11.23 -39.76
N GLU A 510 -7.77 12.06 -40.67
CA GLU A 510 -7.32 11.62 -42.00
C GLU A 510 -6.23 10.55 -41.89
N ASP A 511 -6.20 9.63 -42.85
CA ASP A 511 -5.18 8.57 -42.86
C ASP A 511 -3.81 9.15 -43.21
N SER A 512 -2.97 9.26 -42.19
CA SER A 512 -1.55 9.56 -42.30
C SER A 512 -0.79 8.65 -41.33
N PRO A 513 0.51 8.37 -41.54
CA PRO A 513 1.31 7.57 -40.60
C PRO A 513 1.22 8.09 -39.16
N THR A 514 1.30 9.41 -38.97
CA THR A 514 1.25 10.06 -37.65
C THR A 514 -0.14 10.03 -37.00
N ASN A 515 -1.23 10.15 -37.77
CA ASN A 515 -2.58 10.01 -37.23
C ASN A 515 -2.89 8.54 -36.92
N ASN A 516 -2.44 7.61 -37.76
CA ASN A 516 -2.63 6.17 -37.57
C ASN A 516 -1.89 5.66 -36.34
N LYS A 517 -0.72 6.23 -36.02
CA LYS A 517 -0.01 6.02 -34.76
C LYS A 517 -0.92 6.32 -33.55
N LEU A 518 -1.58 7.49 -33.52
CA LEU A 518 -2.50 7.82 -32.43
C LEU A 518 -3.76 6.92 -32.42
N LYS A 519 -4.34 6.61 -33.59
CA LYS A 519 -5.48 5.69 -33.72
C LYS A 519 -5.15 4.31 -33.16
N MET A 520 -3.97 3.78 -33.49
CA MET A 520 -3.54 2.46 -33.06
C MET A 520 -3.21 2.44 -31.57
N PHE A 521 -2.58 3.49 -31.04
CA PHE A 521 -2.40 3.68 -29.60
C PHE A 521 -3.75 3.58 -28.86
N CYS A 522 -4.76 4.37 -29.26
CA CYS A 522 -6.09 4.32 -28.63
C CYS A 522 -6.76 2.95 -28.76
N LYS A 523 -6.58 2.28 -29.90
CA LYS A 523 -7.10 0.93 -30.12
C LYS A 523 -6.48 -0.09 -29.15
N ILE A 524 -5.16 -0.12 -29.01
CA ILE A 524 -4.48 -1.07 -28.11
C ILE A 524 -4.84 -0.81 -26.66
N VAL A 525 -4.94 0.46 -26.25
CA VAL A 525 -5.37 0.82 -24.89
C VAL A 525 -6.79 0.33 -24.61
N ARG A 526 -7.71 0.51 -25.57
CA ARG A 526 -9.07 -0.01 -25.47
C ARG A 526 -9.11 -1.54 -25.40
N ASP A 527 -8.33 -2.21 -26.25
CA ASP A 527 -8.27 -3.68 -26.27
C ASP A 527 -7.65 -4.24 -24.97
N ALA A 528 -6.85 -3.44 -24.26
CA ALA A 528 -6.35 -3.73 -22.91
C ALA A 528 -7.37 -3.43 -21.78
N GLY A 529 -8.60 -2.99 -22.11
CA GLY A 529 -9.67 -2.71 -21.16
C GLY A 529 -9.57 -1.35 -20.44
N LEU A 530 -8.85 -0.38 -21.03
CA LEU A 530 -8.70 0.97 -20.48
C LEU A 530 -9.46 2.00 -21.33
N ASP A 531 -10.31 2.79 -20.66
CA ASP A 531 -11.15 3.80 -21.32
C ASP A 531 -10.44 5.13 -21.52
N TRP A 532 -9.28 5.31 -20.90
CA TRP A 532 -8.55 6.57 -20.87
C TRP A 532 -7.13 6.41 -21.37
N ALA A 533 -6.73 7.32 -22.25
CA ALA A 533 -5.39 7.35 -22.82
C ALA A 533 -4.83 8.78 -22.84
N TRP A 534 -3.51 8.91 -22.74
CA TRP A 534 -2.82 10.20 -22.75
C TRP A 534 -1.67 10.20 -23.73
N SER A 535 -1.53 11.30 -24.50
CA SER A 535 -0.43 11.57 -25.41
C SER A 535 0.00 13.03 -25.27
N ASP A 536 1.29 13.29 -25.11
CA ASP A 536 1.85 14.64 -24.92
C ASP A 536 1.55 15.59 -26.10
N THR A 537 1.40 15.05 -27.30
CA THR A 537 1.12 15.81 -28.52
C THR A 537 -0.29 16.41 -28.58
N CYS A 538 -1.31 15.68 -28.13
CA CYS A 538 -2.71 16.10 -28.25
C CYS A 538 -3.43 16.32 -26.92
N CYS A 539 -2.87 15.90 -25.78
CA CYS A 539 -3.48 16.11 -24.45
C CYS A 539 -2.94 17.34 -23.71
N ILE A 540 -1.90 18.00 -24.24
CA ILE A 540 -1.36 19.24 -23.69
C ILE A 540 -1.82 20.40 -24.58
N ASN A 541 -2.63 21.31 -24.03
CA ASN A 541 -2.96 22.56 -24.70
C ASN A 541 -1.78 23.53 -24.59
N ARG A 542 -1.06 23.74 -25.69
CA ARG A 542 0.11 24.64 -25.72
C ARG A 542 -0.25 26.12 -25.82
N GLU A 543 -1.52 26.44 -26.12
CA GLU A 543 -2.01 27.82 -26.10
C GLU A 543 -2.40 28.24 -24.65
N ASP A 544 -2.43 27.30 -23.71
CA ASP A 544 -2.63 27.56 -22.28
C ASP A 544 -1.28 27.52 -21.54
N ASP A 545 -0.77 28.70 -21.19
CA ASP A 545 0.49 28.87 -20.45
C ASP A 545 0.51 28.07 -19.15
N PHE A 546 -0.63 27.93 -18.47
CA PHE A 546 -0.72 27.14 -17.25
C PHE A 546 -0.48 25.66 -17.54
N ALA A 547 -1.17 25.11 -18.55
CA ALA A 547 -1.01 23.70 -18.93
C ALA A 547 0.41 23.41 -19.43
N LEU A 548 1.03 24.35 -20.15
CA LEU A 548 2.39 24.23 -20.65
C LEU A 548 3.43 24.21 -19.51
N GLN A 549 3.22 24.99 -18.45
CA GLN A 549 4.11 25.01 -17.27
C GLN A 549 3.87 23.84 -16.32
N GLU A 550 2.62 23.38 -16.17
CA GLU A 550 2.28 22.25 -15.29
C GLU A 550 2.85 20.94 -15.82
N ALA A 551 2.77 20.71 -17.14
CA ALA A 551 3.07 19.40 -17.72
C ALA A 551 4.47 18.89 -17.37
N PRO A 552 5.59 19.64 -17.53
CA PRO A 552 6.91 19.12 -17.17
C PRO A 552 7.06 18.77 -15.69
N VAL A 553 6.36 19.47 -14.79
CA VAL A 553 6.41 19.23 -13.34
C VAL A 553 5.54 18.03 -12.94
N ALA A 554 4.43 17.81 -13.63
CA ALA A 554 3.44 16.78 -13.31
C ALA A 554 3.64 15.46 -14.06
N MET A 555 4.34 15.46 -15.20
CA MET A 555 4.51 14.29 -16.07
C MET A 555 5.02 13.06 -15.33
N PHE A 556 6.04 13.20 -14.47
CA PHE A 556 6.54 12.08 -13.67
C PHE A 556 5.43 11.44 -12.83
N ARG A 557 4.60 12.24 -12.14
CA ARG A 557 3.48 11.75 -11.34
C ARG A 557 2.41 11.09 -12.21
N TRP A 558 2.15 11.62 -13.40
CA TRP A 558 1.20 11.03 -14.35
C TRP A 558 1.68 9.66 -14.86
N TYR A 559 2.96 9.52 -15.21
CA TYR A 559 3.51 8.20 -15.56
C TYR A 559 3.50 7.24 -14.36
N GLN A 560 3.80 7.73 -13.15
CA GLN A 560 3.74 6.93 -11.92
C GLN A 560 2.32 6.45 -11.55
N GLY A 561 1.32 7.28 -11.83
CA GLY A 561 -0.11 6.99 -11.63
C GLY A 561 -0.75 6.20 -12.77
N SER A 562 -0.06 6.01 -13.90
CA SER A 562 -0.59 5.28 -15.05
C SER A 562 -0.76 3.79 -14.75
N ALA A 563 -1.79 3.19 -15.36
CA ALA A 563 -2.03 1.77 -15.28
C ALA A 563 -1.19 0.97 -16.29
N LEU A 564 -0.77 1.61 -17.38
CA LEU A 564 -0.03 1.02 -18.49
C LEU A 564 0.68 2.11 -19.28
N THR A 565 1.96 1.91 -19.59
CA THR A 565 2.71 2.78 -20.51
C THR A 565 3.08 2.00 -21.76
N LEU A 566 2.61 2.48 -22.91
CA LEU A 566 2.93 1.92 -24.22
C LEU A 566 4.10 2.67 -24.82
N VAL A 567 5.19 1.97 -25.11
CA VAL A 567 6.38 2.52 -25.75
C VAL A 567 6.42 2.09 -27.21
N LEU A 568 6.38 3.04 -28.14
CA LEU A 568 6.56 2.75 -29.57
C LEU A 568 8.01 3.00 -29.99
N LEU A 569 8.70 1.94 -30.38
CA LEU A 569 10.08 1.95 -30.86
C LEU A 569 10.11 2.14 -32.38
N ARG A 570 10.31 3.39 -32.81
CA ARG A 570 10.45 3.75 -34.22
C ARG A 570 11.73 3.14 -34.83
N GLY A 571 11.68 2.75 -36.09
CA GLY A 571 12.82 2.16 -36.82
C GLY A 571 13.09 0.70 -36.47
N VAL A 572 12.38 0.13 -35.51
CA VAL A 572 12.43 -1.29 -35.17
C VAL A 572 11.37 -2.02 -36.00
N ARG A 573 11.80 -2.87 -36.93
CA ARG A 573 10.91 -3.64 -37.81
C ARG A 573 10.46 -4.95 -37.17
N SER A 574 9.40 -5.55 -37.72
CA SER A 574 9.01 -6.93 -37.41
C SER A 574 9.76 -7.94 -38.30
N PRO A 575 10.29 -9.07 -37.75
CA PRO A 575 10.42 -9.37 -36.33
C PRO A 575 11.57 -8.58 -35.69
N SER A 576 11.35 -8.10 -34.47
CA SER A 576 12.34 -7.32 -33.73
C SER A 576 13.40 -8.23 -33.12
N ARG A 577 14.66 -7.79 -33.12
CA ARG A 577 15.82 -8.59 -32.70
C ARG A 577 16.47 -8.01 -31.46
N ARG A 578 17.19 -8.84 -30.69
CA ARG A 578 18.02 -8.37 -29.57
C ARG A 578 18.98 -7.26 -30.04
N GLY A 579 19.04 -6.18 -29.28
CA GLY A 579 19.83 -4.99 -29.55
C GLY A 579 19.09 -3.89 -30.30
N ASP A 580 17.89 -4.14 -30.83
CA ASP A 580 17.10 -3.11 -31.52
C ASP A 580 16.52 -2.08 -30.53
N LEU A 581 16.11 -2.50 -29.34
CA LEU A 581 15.73 -1.59 -28.26
C LEU A 581 16.96 -0.80 -27.80
N ALA A 582 18.12 -1.45 -27.64
CA ALA A 582 19.35 -0.77 -27.23
C ALA A 582 19.80 0.33 -28.20
N ARG A 583 19.66 0.09 -29.51
CA ARG A 583 19.99 1.06 -30.58
C ARG A 583 18.88 2.08 -30.85
N SER A 584 17.72 1.95 -30.21
CA SER A 584 16.60 2.85 -30.46
C SER A 584 16.90 4.25 -29.96
N ILE A 585 16.54 5.26 -30.76
CA ILE A 585 16.59 6.69 -30.40
C ILE A 585 15.76 6.95 -29.13
N TRP A 586 14.74 6.12 -28.86
CA TRP A 586 13.98 6.21 -27.63
C TRP A 586 14.86 6.12 -26.37
N ASN A 587 15.92 5.31 -26.39
CA ASN A 587 16.85 5.15 -25.26
C ASN A 587 17.86 6.29 -25.11
N THR A 588 18.02 7.16 -26.11
CA THR A 588 18.92 8.32 -26.01
C THR A 588 18.19 9.57 -25.54
N ARG A 589 16.85 9.65 -25.66
CA ARG A 589 16.12 10.87 -25.28
C ARG A 589 16.06 11.09 -23.77
N ALA A 590 16.20 12.34 -23.35
CA ALA A 590 16.10 12.76 -21.96
C ALA A 590 14.72 12.55 -21.33
N ARG A 591 13.65 12.89 -22.05
CA ARG A 591 12.29 12.78 -21.51
C ARG A 591 11.88 11.34 -21.24
N THR A 592 12.30 10.40 -22.08
CA THR A 592 11.96 8.97 -21.94
C THR A 592 12.55 8.35 -20.67
N PHE A 593 13.58 8.97 -20.08
CA PHE A 593 14.12 8.58 -18.78
C PHE A 593 13.03 8.60 -17.69
N GLN A 594 12.33 9.72 -17.51
CA GLN A 594 11.23 9.78 -16.54
C GLN A 594 10.04 8.91 -16.97
N GLU A 595 9.75 8.78 -18.27
CA GLU A 595 8.62 7.96 -18.76
C GLU A 595 8.81 6.48 -18.41
N TYR A 596 10.03 5.95 -18.51
CA TYR A 596 10.35 4.58 -18.14
C TYR A 596 10.45 4.36 -16.62
N HIS A 597 11.18 5.24 -15.93
CA HIS A 597 11.45 5.06 -14.51
C HIS A 597 10.23 5.35 -13.63
N ALA A 598 9.39 6.32 -13.99
CA ALA A 598 8.14 6.58 -13.27
C ALA A 598 7.11 5.46 -13.47
N SER A 599 7.05 4.88 -14.67
CA SER A 599 6.04 3.87 -15.02
C SER A 599 6.22 2.55 -14.25
N LYS A 600 5.12 2.05 -13.69
CA LYS A 600 5.07 0.73 -13.03
C LYS A 600 4.99 -0.41 -14.02
N VAL A 601 4.22 -0.22 -15.09
CA VAL A 601 3.98 -1.22 -16.14
C VAL A 601 4.34 -0.61 -17.49
N VAL A 602 5.26 -1.25 -18.21
CA VAL A 602 5.71 -0.79 -19.54
C VAL A 602 5.57 -1.94 -20.55
N ARG A 603 5.09 -1.64 -21.75
CA ARG A 603 5.09 -2.57 -22.89
C ARG A 603 5.69 -1.90 -24.11
N PHE A 604 6.72 -2.51 -24.68
CA PHE A 604 7.41 -2.09 -25.88
C PHE A 604 6.75 -2.69 -27.13
N TYR A 605 6.54 -1.82 -28.12
CA TYR A 605 6.01 -2.15 -29.44
C TYR A 605 7.01 -1.71 -30.51
N ASN A 606 7.10 -2.48 -31.57
CA ASN A 606 7.84 -2.09 -32.78
C ASN A 606 7.01 -1.15 -33.66
N GLU A 607 7.59 -0.67 -34.76
CA GLU A 607 6.94 0.29 -35.66
C GLU A 607 5.64 -0.26 -36.30
N ASP A 608 5.52 -1.59 -36.41
CA ASP A 608 4.34 -2.29 -36.92
C ASP A 608 3.28 -2.57 -35.84
N TRP A 609 3.42 -2.00 -34.64
CA TRP A 609 2.53 -2.22 -33.49
C TRP A 609 2.41 -3.68 -33.02
N LYS A 610 3.47 -4.45 -33.23
CA LYS A 610 3.64 -5.76 -32.59
C LYS A 610 4.52 -5.64 -31.36
N LEU A 611 4.29 -6.53 -30.40
CA LEU A 611 5.08 -6.59 -29.18
C LEU A 611 6.55 -6.83 -29.52
N TYR A 612 7.44 -6.09 -28.86
CA TYR A 612 8.87 -6.24 -29.05
C TYR A 612 9.30 -7.68 -28.73
N ARG A 613 9.98 -8.31 -29.70
CA ARG A 613 10.38 -9.73 -29.68
C ARG A 613 9.21 -10.72 -29.51
N ASP A 614 8.00 -10.30 -29.88
CA ASP A 614 6.76 -11.09 -29.73
C ASP A 614 6.52 -11.56 -28.27
N LEU A 615 7.06 -10.82 -27.30
CA LEU A 615 6.93 -11.13 -25.87
C LEU A 615 5.58 -10.64 -25.32
N ASP A 616 4.62 -11.56 -25.22
CA ASP A 616 3.30 -11.30 -24.63
C ASP A 616 3.29 -11.54 -23.11
N ILE A 617 4.03 -10.68 -22.40
CA ILE A 617 3.94 -10.57 -20.94
C ILE A 617 3.27 -9.25 -20.54
N PRO A 618 2.61 -9.18 -19.37
CA PRO A 618 1.89 -7.99 -18.92
C PRO A 618 2.81 -6.78 -18.72
N ASN A 619 4.06 -7.00 -18.30
CA ASN A 619 5.02 -5.96 -17.97
C ASN A 619 6.43 -6.32 -18.48
N HIS A 620 6.95 -5.57 -19.44
CA HIS A 620 8.30 -5.76 -19.96
C HIS A 620 9.39 -5.38 -18.96
N LYS A 621 9.08 -4.64 -17.88
CA LYS A 621 10.01 -4.40 -16.77
C LYS A 621 10.27 -5.63 -15.89
N GLU A 622 9.51 -6.71 -16.10
CA GLU A 622 9.69 -7.99 -15.39
C GLU A 622 10.41 -9.04 -16.25
N SER A 623 10.72 -8.73 -17.53
CA SER A 623 11.47 -9.63 -18.41
C SER A 623 12.98 -9.47 -18.21
N PRO A 624 13.70 -10.54 -17.83
CA PRO A 624 15.16 -10.53 -17.76
C PRO A 624 15.81 -10.17 -19.10
N GLU A 625 15.21 -10.60 -20.21
CA GLU A 625 15.74 -10.34 -21.56
C GLU A 625 15.69 -8.86 -21.94
N ILE A 626 14.61 -8.17 -21.57
CA ILE A 626 14.47 -6.71 -21.79
C ILE A 626 15.36 -5.94 -20.83
N LEU A 627 15.39 -6.33 -19.55
CA LEU A 627 16.24 -5.67 -18.56
C LEU A 627 17.73 -5.78 -18.91
N SER A 628 18.19 -6.94 -19.36
CA SER A 628 19.57 -7.15 -19.82
C SER A 628 19.90 -6.28 -21.03
N GLU A 629 18.99 -6.17 -22.01
CA GLU A 629 19.20 -5.30 -23.17
C GLU A 629 19.21 -3.82 -22.78
N MET A 630 18.35 -3.41 -21.85
CA MET A 630 18.33 -2.04 -21.32
C MET A 630 19.59 -1.72 -20.51
N GLU A 631 20.11 -2.67 -19.74
CA GLU A 631 21.37 -2.53 -19.01
C GLU A 631 22.55 -2.37 -19.99
N GLU A 632 22.63 -3.20 -21.04
CA GLU A 632 23.63 -3.06 -22.10
C GLU A 632 23.55 -1.68 -22.79
N ALA A 633 22.33 -1.20 -23.06
CA ALA A 633 22.10 0.07 -23.76
C ALA A 633 22.48 1.29 -22.90
N THR A 634 22.09 1.25 -21.62
CA THR A 634 22.15 2.41 -20.74
C THR A 634 23.38 2.40 -19.83
N GLY A 635 23.99 1.23 -19.60
CA GLY A 635 25.01 1.01 -18.57
C GLY A 635 24.47 1.09 -17.14
N ILE A 636 23.15 0.98 -16.97
CA ILE A 636 22.45 1.04 -15.69
C ILE A 636 22.12 -0.39 -15.27
N SER A 637 22.47 -0.78 -14.05
CA SER A 637 22.20 -2.13 -13.55
C SER A 637 20.70 -2.46 -13.59
N THR A 638 20.34 -3.72 -13.83
CA THR A 638 18.94 -4.20 -13.78
C THR A 638 18.22 -3.77 -12.48
N ARG A 639 18.92 -3.76 -11.35
CA ARG A 639 18.39 -3.30 -10.06
C ARG A 639 18.10 -1.80 -10.07
N ALA A 640 19.00 -0.96 -10.57
CA ALA A 640 18.76 0.48 -10.69
C ALA A 640 17.63 0.82 -11.68
N LEU A 641 17.47 0.03 -12.76
CA LEU A 641 16.37 0.21 -13.73
C LEU A 641 14.97 -0.02 -13.12
N THR A 642 14.86 -0.86 -12.10
CA THR A 642 13.58 -1.24 -11.47
C THR A 642 13.34 -0.57 -10.11
N ALA A 643 14.41 -0.26 -9.36
CA ALA A 643 14.32 0.24 -7.99
C ALA A 643 14.42 1.77 -7.84
N LEU A 644 14.67 2.54 -8.92
CA LEU A 644 14.85 4.00 -8.84
C LEU A 644 13.61 4.69 -8.24
N GLN A 645 13.78 5.28 -7.06
CA GLN A 645 12.75 6.07 -6.39
C GLN A 645 12.95 7.58 -6.62
N PRO A 646 11.86 8.36 -6.70
CA PRO A 646 11.97 9.80 -6.77
C PRO A 646 12.44 10.38 -5.43
N GLY A 647 13.40 11.30 -5.44
CA GLY A 647 13.97 11.86 -4.21
C GLY A 647 15.41 12.34 -4.35
N LEU A 648 15.96 12.82 -3.23
CA LEU A 648 17.31 13.39 -3.11
C LEU A 648 18.35 12.39 -2.58
N ASP A 649 18.05 11.11 -2.68
CA ASP A 649 18.95 9.97 -2.49
C ASP A 649 19.76 9.69 -3.76
N SER A 650 20.99 9.18 -3.60
CA SER A 650 21.89 8.79 -4.69
C SER A 650 21.96 9.82 -5.83
N ILE A 651 22.07 11.11 -5.50
CA ILE A 651 21.91 12.21 -6.46
C ILE A 651 22.86 12.06 -7.64
N ARG A 652 24.13 11.84 -7.31
CA ARG A 652 25.20 11.66 -8.29
C ARG A 652 24.95 10.47 -9.21
N GLU A 653 24.48 9.35 -8.66
CA GLU A 653 24.12 8.17 -9.46
C GLU A 653 23.02 8.54 -10.46
N LYS A 654 21.91 9.13 -10.00
CA LYS A 654 20.81 9.57 -10.89
C LYS A 654 21.28 10.51 -12.00
N LEU A 655 22.19 11.45 -11.69
CA LEU A 655 22.81 12.33 -12.69
C LEU A 655 23.71 11.58 -13.67
N TYR A 656 24.49 10.60 -13.20
CA TYR A 656 25.30 9.72 -14.04
C TYR A 656 24.42 8.90 -14.99
N LEU A 657 23.33 8.28 -14.50
CA LEU A 657 22.40 7.51 -15.33
C LEU A 657 21.75 8.37 -16.42
N PHE A 658 21.49 9.65 -16.12
CA PHE A 658 20.95 10.61 -17.07
C PHE A 658 21.99 11.18 -18.05
N SER A 659 23.28 11.17 -17.71
CA SER A 659 24.35 11.84 -18.47
C SER A 659 24.50 11.38 -19.93
N ARG A 660 24.00 10.19 -20.25
CA ARG A 660 24.03 9.60 -21.61
C ARG A 660 22.83 10.01 -22.47
N ARG A 661 21.96 10.87 -21.95
CA ARG A 661 20.73 11.30 -22.62
C ARG A 661 20.92 12.62 -23.37
N GLU A 662 20.19 12.75 -24.48
CA GLU A 662 20.16 13.91 -25.36
C GLU A 662 18.83 14.66 -25.23
N THR A 663 18.93 15.98 -25.35
CA THR A 663 17.81 16.91 -25.27
C THR A 663 17.65 17.72 -26.55
N THR A 664 16.41 17.99 -26.94
CA THR A 664 16.11 18.89 -28.06
C THR A 664 16.25 20.35 -27.63
N HIS A 665 15.75 20.69 -26.44
CA HIS A 665 15.93 21.99 -25.80
C HIS A 665 16.90 21.85 -24.63
N ILE A 666 17.85 22.77 -24.50
CA ILE A 666 18.89 22.68 -23.46
C ILE A 666 18.26 22.63 -22.06
N GLU A 667 17.18 23.36 -21.85
CA GLU A 667 16.44 23.43 -20.58
C GLU A 667 15.77 22.11 -20.20
N ASP A 668 15.47 21.23 -21.18
CA ASP A 668 14.91 19.91 -20.91
C ASP A 668 15.89 18.99 -20.16
N GLU A 669 17.19 19.33 -20.08
CA GLU A 669 18.13 18.63 -19.20
C GLU A 669 17.72 18.80 -17.74
N ALA A 670 17.25 19.99 -17.38
CA ALA A 670 16.75 20.26 -16.04
C ALA A 670 15.31 19.76 -15.86
N TYR A 671 14.43 20.11 -16.80
CA TYR A 671 13.00 19.85 -16.63
C TYR A 671 12.63 18.37 -16.69
N SER A 672 13.42 17.53 -17.37
CA SER A 672 13.21 16.07 -17.38
C SER A 672 13.53 15.40 -16.04
N LEU A 673 14.25 16.08 -15.15
CA LEU A 673 14.74 15.54 -13.88
C LEU A 673 13.95 16.04 -12.65
N LEU A 674 13.02 17.00 -12.83
CA LEU A 674 12.23 17.55 -11.72
C LEU A 674 11.51 16.47 -10.91
N GLY A 675 10.81 15.56 -11.59
CA GLY A 675 10.12 14.45 -10.95
C GLY A 675 11.04 13.40 -10.34
N ILE A 676 12.20 13.14 -10.96
CA ILE A 676 13.22 12.19 -10.48
C ILE A 676 13.81 12.66 -9.13
N PHE A 677 14.04 13.96 -8.97
CA PHE A 677 14.54 14.53 -7.72
C PHE A 677 13.45 14.99 -6.75
N SER A 678 12.17 14.84 -7.11
CA SER A 678 11.04 15.38 -6.35
C SER A 678 11.16 16.91 -6.10
N VAL A 679 11.72 17.64 -7.06
CA VAL A 679 11.94 19.09 -7.00
C VAL A 679 10.93 19.82 -7.88
N SER A 680 10.41 20.95 -7.39
CA SER A 680 9.51 21.82 -8.14
C SER A 680 10.21 23.13 -8.51
N LEU A 681 10.33 23.41 -9.81
CA LEU A 681 10.90 24.65 -10.32
C LEU A 681 10.01 25.27 -11.39
N PRO A 682 9.96 26.62 -11.50
CA PRO A 682 9.30 27.28 -12.62
C PRO A 682 9.96 26.91 -13.95
N VAL A 683 9.14 26.46 -14.90
CA VAL A 683 9.56 26.14 -16.26
C VAL A 683 9.63 27.44 -17.07
N VAL A 684 10.84 27.78 -17.52
CA VAL A 684 11.12 28.96 -18.35
C VAL A 684 11.99 28.49 -19.52
N TYR A 685 11.41 28.42 -20.72
CA TYR A 685 12.16 28.15 -21.95
C TYR A 685 12.79 29.47 -22.46
N GLY A 686 14.07 29.42 -22.83
CA GLY A 686 14.89 30.59 -23.16
C GLY A 686 15.98 30.90 -22.12
N ASP A 687 15.95 30.24 -20.97
CA ASP A 687 16.97 30.37 -19.90
C ASP A 687 18.28 29.63 -20.23
N GLY A 688 18.29 28.75 -21.24
CA GLY A 688 19.47 27.98 -21.63
C GLY A 688 20.00 27.10 -20.48
N ASP A 689 21.31 27.15 -20.24
CA ASP A 689 21.97 26.38 -19.17
C ASP A 689 21.68 26.89 -17.75
N GLN A 690 21.04 28.07 -17.60
CA GLN A 690 20.59 28.56 -16.29
C GLN A 690 19.52 27.66 -15.68
N ALA A 691 18.72 26.97 -16.50
CA ALA A 691 17.71 26.01 -16.01
C ALA A 691 18.36 24.86 -15.24
N LEU A 692 19.46 24.30 -15.76
CA LEU A 692 20.23 23.26 -15.07
C LEU A 692 20.86 23.80 -13.78
N GLY A 693 21.42 25.00 -13.83
CA GLY A 693 21.96 25.67 -12.64
C GLY A 693 20.92 25.82 -11.53
N ARG A 694 19.69 26.25 -11.86
CA ARG A 694 18.57 26.35 -10.91
C ARG A 694 18.22 24.99 -10.29
N LEU A 695 18.19 23.92 -11.09
CA LEU A 695 17.95 22.56 -10.60
C LEU A 695 19.01 22.12 -9.62
N LEU A 696 20.28 22.17 -10.01
CA LEU A 696 21.38 21.66 -9.19
C LEU A 696 21.55 22.50 -7.92
N ALA A 697 21.32 23.82 -7.99
CA ALA A 697 21.30 24.69 -6.81
C ALA A 697 20.17 24.32 -5.82
N GLN A 698 18.98 24.00 -6.33
CA GLN A 698 17.87 23.56 -5.50
C GLN A 698 18.16 22.20 -4.87
N ILE A 699 18.72 21.26 -5.64
CA ILE A 699 19.14 19.94 -5.14
C ILE A 699 20.19 20.09 -4.04
N LEU A 700 21.25 20.87 -4.29
CA LEU A 700 22.33 21.11 -3.32
C LEU A 700 21.78 21.73 -2.03
N THR A 701 20.95 22.76 -2.14
CA THR A 701 20.37 23.45 -0.96
C THR A 701 19.42 22.54 -0.17
N SER A 702 18.69 21.64 -0.84
CA SER A 702 17.72 20.77 -0.17
C SER A 702 18.35 19.51 0.43
N SER A 703 19.41 18.99 -0.20
CA SER A 703 20.07 17.76 0.20
C SER A 703 21.31 17.96 1.08
N GLY A 704 22.01 19.09 0.90
CA GLY A 704 23.36 19.29 1.44
C GLY A 704 24.44 18.44 0.77
N ASP A 705 24.13 17.69 -0.29
CA ASP A 705 25.06 16.75 -0.90
C ASP A 705 26.04 17.45 -1.86
N ALA A 706 27.27 17.63 -1.40
CA ALA A 706 28.33 18.23 -2.19
C ALA A 706 28.85 17.32 -3.33
N SER A 707 28.48 16.03 -3.38
CA SER A 707 28.89 15.10 -4.45
C SER A 707 28.45 15.56 -5.85
N ILE A 708 27.42 16.42 -5.92
CA ILE A 708 26.94 17.07 -7.14
C ILE A 708 28.02 17.96 -7.80
N LEU A 709 29.01 18.42 -7.03
CA LEU A 709 30.09 19.30 -7.51
C LEU A 709 31.20 18.53 -8.22
N ALA A 710 31.25 17.20 -8.07
CA ALA A 710 32.30 16.35 -8.62
C ALA A 710 32.10 16.03 -10.12
N TRP A 711 32.02 17.03 -11.00
CA TRP A 711 31.83 16.84 -12.45
C TRP A 711 33.02 17.36 -13.26
N ILE A 712 33.15 16.92 -14.52
CA ILE A 712 34.31 17.23 -15.39
C ILE A 712 33.83 17.86 -16.70
N GLY A 713 34.31 19.07 -17.01
CA GLY A 713 33.97 19.76 -18.24
C GLY A 713 33.93 21.28 -18.07
N LYS A 714 33.00 21.94 -18.77
CA LYS A 714 32.82 23.40 -18.70
C LYS A 714 31.79 23.80 -17.65
N SER A 715 32.10 24.84 -16.88
CA SER A 715 31.16 25.45 -15.94
C SER A 715 29.98 26.08 -16.65
N GLY A 716 28.81 26.04 -16.02
CA GLY A 716 27.62 26.73 -16.49
C GLY A 716 27.72 28.24 -16.27
N SER A 717 26.93 28.99 -17.03
CA SER A 717 26.83 30.45 -16.90
C SER A 717 26.08 30.88 -15.61
N PHE A 718 25.46 29.94 -14.90
CA PHE A 718 24.69 30.20 -13.67
C PHE A 718 25.57 30.36 -12.43
N ASN A 719 26.57 29.50 -12.26
CA ASN A 719 27.56 29.52 -11.17
C ASN A 719 28.75 28.64 -11.58
N SER A 720 30.00 29.05 -11.27
CA SER A 720 31.18 28.32 -11.75
C SER A 720 31.36 26.93 -11.13
N CYS A 721 30.78 26.67 -9.95
CA CYS A 721 30.81 25.35 -9.32
C CYS A 721 29.85 24.34 -9.95
N LEU A 722 28.87 24.79 -10.73
CA LEU A 722 27.87 23.95 -11.36
C LEU A 722 28.18 23.76 -12.86
N PRO A 723 27.89 22.58 -13.43
CA PRO A 723 28.15 22.33 -14.83
C PRO A 723 27.11 23.00 -15.72
N GLY A 724 27.49 23.29 -16.97
CA GLY A 724 26.55 23.78 -17.98
C GLY A 724 25.71 22.69 -18.66
N ARG A 725 26.12 21.42 -18.55
CA ARG A 725 25.46 20.24 -19.15
C ARG A 725 25.60 19.04 -18.23
N ILE A 726 24.69 18.06 -18.29
CA ILE A 726 24.75 16.83 -17.44
C ILE A 726 25.73 15.77 -17.98
N CYS A 727 26.07 15.78 -19.27
CA CYS A 727 27.00 14.80 -19.86
C CYS A 727 28.38 14.72 -19.18
N VAL A 728 28.78 15.78 -18.48
CA VAL A 728 29.98 15.89 -17.64
C VAL A 728 30.06 14.86 -16.50
N PHE A 729 28.92 14.29 -16.10
CA PHE A 729 28.87 13.29 -15.03
C PHE A 729 29.18 11.89 -15.53
N SER A 730 29.23 11.65 -16.84
CA SER A 730 29.48 10.32 -17.46
C SER A 730 30.85 9.73 -17.12
N GLN A 731 31.76 10.55 -16.62
CA GLN A 731 33.07 10.13 -16.15
C GLN A 731 33.00 9.92 -14.63
N LEU A 732 33.29 8.68 -14.20
CA LEU A 732 33.46 8.37 -12.79
C LEU A 732 34.70 9.12 -12.26
N PRO A 733 34.56 10.00 -11.26
CA PRO A 733 35.71 10.63 -10.65
C PRO A 733 36.51 9.57 -9.92
N THR A 734 37.83 9.66 -10.05
CA THR A 734 38.81 8.79 -9.39
C THR A 734 38.68 8.76 -7.87
N SER A 735 38.00 9.74 -7.27
CA SER A 735 37.72 9.87 -5.84
C SER A 735 36.46 9.16 -5.33
N HIS A 736 35.56 8.71 -6.21
CA HIS A 736 34.37 7.93 -5.85
C HIS A 736 34.55 6.42 -6.03
N ILE A 737 35.80 5.96 -6.15
CA ILE A 737 36.10 4.55 -5.85
C ILE A 737 35.54 4.32 -4.44
N PRO A 738 34.60 3.37 -4.22
CA PRO A 738 34.06 3.10 -2.90
C PRO A 738 35.25 2.99 -1.97
N LEU A 739 35.24 3.85 -0.93
CA LEU A 739 36.21 3.95 0.16
C LEU A 739 37.08 2.71 0.19
N ARG A 740 38.30 2.77 -0.38
CA ARG A 740 39.18 1.58 -0.57
C ARG A 740 39.27 0.70 0.68
N VAL A 741 39.07 1.32 1.83
CA VAL A 741 39.08 0.75 3.15
C VAL A 741 37.63 0.58 3.65
N THR A 742 37.01 -0.56 3.37
CA THR A 742 35.74 -0.99 4.00
C THR A 742 35.98 -2.19 4.92
N GLY A 743 35.00 -2.51 5.77
CA GLY A 743 35.05 -3.71 6.61
C GLY A 743 36.26 -3.81 7.54
N THR A 744 37.02 -4.89 7.40
CA THR A 744 38.14 -5.30 8.28
C THR A 744 39.36 -4.37 8.16
N GLU A 745 39.62 -3.81 6.98
CA GLU A 745 40.71 -2.85 6.77
C GLU A 745 40.45 -1.54 7.53
N LEU A 746 39.19 -1.07 7.53
CA LEU A 746 38.82 0.17 8.25
C LEU A 746 39.01 0.01 9.74
N GLN A 747 38.68 -1.16 10.27
CA GLN A 747 38.90 -1.50 11.68
C GLN A 747 40.39 -1.53 12.01
N THR A 748 41.22 -2.06 11.11
CA THR A 748 42.68 -2.14 11.29
C THR A 748 43.31 -0.74 11.30
N VAL A 749 42.96 0.12 10.34
CA VAL A 749 43.44 1.51 10.29
C VAL A 749 42.93 2.29 11.51
N THR A 750 41.67 2.13 11.88
CA THR A 750 41.07 2.76 13.07
C THR A 750 41.79 2.34 14.36
N ALA A 751 42.14 1.05 14.50
CA ALA A 751 42.87 0.53 15.66
C ALA A 751 44.31 1.05 15.73
N SER A 752 44.96 1.28 14.58
CA SER A 752 46.26 1.94 14.51
C SER A 752 46.17 3.40 14.96
N LEU A 753 45.25 4.18 14.38
CA LEU A 753 45.05 5.60 14.70
C LEU A 753 44.67 5.82 16.18
N ARG A 754 43.96 4.87 16.80
CA ARG A 754 43.62 4.90 18.23
C ARG A 754 44.85 4.90 19.15
N LYS A 755 45.99 4.38 18.70
CA LYS A 755 47.25 4.34 19.47
C LYS A 755 48.07 5.61 19.30
N THR A 756 47.93 6.31 18.17
CA THR A 756 48.79 7.43 17.77
C THR A 756 48.19 8.79 18.09
N LEU A 757 46.86 8.94 17.98
CA LEU A 757 46.18 10.22 18.08
C LEU A 757 45.57 10.47 19.47
N ASN A 758 45.61 11.73 19.91
CA ASN A 758 44.98 12.15 21.16
C ASN A 758 43.44 12.21 21.00
N VAL A 759 42.73 11.46 21.85
CA VAL A 759 41.26 11.42 21.94
C VAL A 759 40.64 12.82 21.92
N THR A 760 41.21 13.76 22.67
CA THR A 760 40.66 15.12 22.81
C THR A 760 40.71 15.90 21.50
N SER A 761 41.81 15.81 20.75
CA SER A 761 41.96 16.50 19.46
C SER A 761 41.08 15.86 18.40
N VAL A 762 40.97 14.52 18.39
CA VAL A 762 40.13 13.75 17.47
C VAL A 762 38.64 14.10 17.62
N VAL A 763 38.15 14.15 18.86
CA VAL A 763 36.75 14.52 19.12
C VAL A 763 36.50 16.00 18.81
N LYS A 764 37.41 16.90 19.17
CA LYS A 764 37.29 18.34 18.81
C LYS A 764 37.20 18.55 17.30
N PHE A 765 38.01 17.84 16.52
CA PHE A 765 37.98 17.91 15.06
C PHE A 765 36.65 17.42 14.51
N TYR A 766 36.17 16.27 14.96
CA TYR A 766 34.87 15.72 14.57
C TYR A 766 33.71 16.66 14.93
N ASP A 767 33.71 17.21 16.14
CA ASP A 767 32.66 18.12 16.61
C ASP A 767 32.60 19.38 15.74
N ARG A 768 33.76 19.98 15.45
CA ARG A 768 33.84 21.18 14.62
C ARG A 768 33.40 20.94 13.18
N LEU A 769 33.65 19.76 12.61
CA LEU A 769 33.12 19.38 11.29
C LEU A 769 31.63 19.10 11.33
N SER A 770 31.13 18.43 12.38
CA SER A 770 29.71 18.10 12.53
C SER A 770 28.81 19.31 12.76
N GLU A 771 29.39 20.43 13.23
CA GLU A 771 28.70 21.72 13.43
C GLU A 771 28.70 22.60 12.16
N LEU A 772 29.40 22.22 11.09
CA LEU A 772 29.41 23.00 9.86
C LEU A 772 28.03 23.00 9.20
N PRO A 773 27.58 24.15 8.66
CA PRO A 773 26.35 24.19 7.91
C PRO A 773 26.49 23.40 6.61
N ALA A 774 25.42 22.75 6.18
CA ALA A 774 25.36 22.09 4.89
C ALA A 774 25.64 23.10 3.75
N PRO A 775 26.25 22.65 2.64
CA PRO A 775 26.36 23.43 1.42
C PRO A 775 25.01 24.05 1.04
N SER A 776 25.01 25.34 0.75
CA SER A 776 23.76 26.04 0.41
C SER A 776 23.98 27.00 -0.74
N PHE A 777 22.91 27.28 -1.48
CA PHE A 777 22.93 28.20 -2.58
C PHE A 777 22.06 29.42 -2.29
N LEU A 778 22.63 30.63 -2.38
CA LEU A 778 21.91 31.88 -2.14
C LEU A 778 22.38 32.97 -3.11
N GLY A 779 21.44 33.56 -3.86
CA GLY A 779 21.73 34.73 -4.70
C GLY A 779 22.80 34.50 -5.78
N LYS A 780 22.72 33.36 -6.48
CA LYS A 780 23.73 32.87 -7.45
C LYS A 780 25.11 32.52 -6.86
N ARG A 781 25.26 32.53 -5.53
CA ARG A 781 26.48 32.13 -4.83
C ARG A 781 26.31 30.78 -4.16
N THR A 782 27.33 29.94 -4.26
CA THR A 782 27.40 28.67 -3.56
C THR A 782 28.22 28.85 -2.30
N ARG A 783 27.59 28.70 -1.12
CA ARG A 783 28.28 28.70 0.17
C ARG A 783 28.70 27.27 0.48
N LEU A 784 30.01 27.03 0.52
CA LEU A 784 30.61 25.72 0.71
C LEU A 784 31.39 25.67 2.03
N SER A 785 30.92 24.83 2.94
CA SER A 785 31.73 24.33 4.05
C SER A 785 32.78 23.38 3.47
N CYS A 786 34.06 23.67 3.68
CA CYS A 786 35.15 22.93 3.06
C CYS A 786 36.44 22.99 3.88
N LEU A 787 37.33 22.04 3.62
CA LEU A 787 38.73 22.13 4.00
C LEU A 787 39.48 22.92 2.94
N THR A 788 40.29 23.90 3.35
CA THR A 788 40.99 24.82 2.44
C THR A 788 42.50 24.68 2.55
N PHE A 789 43.16 24.58 1.41
CA PHE A 789 44.60 24.36 1.32
C PHE A 789 45.21 25.36 0.35
N ARG A 790 46.13 26.21 0.83
CA ARG A 790 46.84 27.16 -0.02
C ARG A 790 47.93 26.45 -0.80
N LEU A 791 47.99 26.73 -2.09
CA LEU A 791 49.01 26.17 -2.99
C LEU A 791 50.26 27.07 -2.99
N GLY A 792 51.43 26.43 -2.93
CA GLY A 792 52.71 27.07 -3.21
C GLY A 792 52.91 27.35 -4.71
N PRO A 793 54.09 27.84 -5.11
CA PRO A 793 54.39 28.12 -6.52
C PRO A 793 54.24 26.88 -7.39
N LEU A 794 53.54 27.04 -8.52
CA LEU A 794 53.29 25.97 -9.48
C LEU A 794 54.54 25.68 -10.31
N SER A 795 54.86 24.39 -10.45
CA SER A 795 55.87 23.89 -11.38
C SER A 795 55.19 23.07 -12.48
N VAL A 796 55.61 23.24 -13.73
CA VAL A 796 55.01 22.54 -14.88
C VAL A 796 55.87 21.34 -15.25
N SER A 797 55.23 20.18 -15.42
CA SER A 797 55.88 18.99 -15.98
C SER A 797 55.01 18.40 -17.10
N GLY A 798 55.53 18.37 -18.33
CA GLY A 798 54.87 17.74 -19.46
C GLY A 798 55.04 18.52 -20.78
N THR A 799 55.13 17.80 -21.90
CA THR A 799 55.09 18.36 -23.25
C THR A 799 53.94 17.70 -24.01
N GLY A 800 52.76 18.34 -24.02
CA GLY A 800 51.51 17.80 -24.58
C GLY A 800 50.35 18.79 -24.51
N SER A 801 49.15 18.38 -24.95
CA SER A 801 47.93 19.20 -24.95
C SER A 801 47.26 19.33 -23.56
N GLU A 802 47.59 18.45 -22.62
CA GLU A 802 47.26 18.57 -21.19
C GLU A 802 48.56 18.84 -20.42
N GLN A 803 48.56 19.87 -19.57
CA GLN A 803 49.70 20.22 -18.74
C GLN A 803 49.47 19.70 -17.32
N VAL A 804 50.47 19.02 -16.75
CA VAL A 804 50.45 18.60 -15.35
C VAL A 804 51.21 19.62 -14.54
N PHE A 805 50.50 20.29 -13.64
CA PHE A 805 51.03 21.22 -12.67
C PHE A 805 51.29 20.50 -11.35
N ARG A 806 52.46 20.73 -10.76
CA ARG A 806 52.82 20.26 -9.43
C ARG A 806 52.95 21.46 -8.49
N ALA A 807 52.22 21.40 -7.38
CA ALA A 807 52.31 22.38 -6.31
C ALA A 807 52.56 21.69 -4.97
N GLN A 808 53.30 22.37 -4.10
CA GLN A 808 53.47 21.92 -2.71
C GLN A 808 52.47 22.65 -1.82
N THR A 809 51.79 21.90 -0.96
CA THR A 809 50.94 22.43 0.10
C THR A 809 51.62 22.25 1.44
N THR A 810 51.33 23.13 2.40
CA THR A 810 51.92 23.04 3.75
C THR A 810 51.41 21.84 4.54
N THR A 811 50.22 21.33 4.22
CA THR A 811 49.52 20.31 5.02
C THR A 811 49.31 18.97 4.31
N LEU A 812 49.12 18.94 2.99
CA LEU A 812 48.86 17.70 2.24
C LEU A 812 50.13 17.15 1.57
N GLY A 813 51.18 17.95 1.39
CA GLY A 813 52.37 17.56 0.61
C GLY A 813 52.26 17.98 -0.86
N ILE A 814 52.73 17.14 -1.78
CA ILE A 814 52.75 17.44 -3.22
C ILE A 814 51.37 17.11 -3.83
N VAL A 815 50.79 18.09 -4.53
CA VAL A 815 49.53 17.96 -5.26
C VAL A 815 49.81 18.03 -6.75
N GLU A 816 49.30 17.05 -7.50
CA GLU A 816 49.33 17.04 -8.96
C GLU A 816 47.97 17.48 -9.50
N ILE A 817 48.00 18.44 -10.41
CA ILE A 817 46.83 19.04 -11.06
C ILE A 817 47.03 18.88 -12.56
N SER A 818 46.29 17.97 -13.19
CA SER A 818 46.21 17.91 -14.65
C SER A 818 45.17 18.90 -15.12
N THR A 819 45.45 19.84 -16.00
CA THR A 819 44.39 20.67 -16.59
C THR A 819 44.78 21.15 -17.97
N ALA A 820 43.76 21.44 -18.80
CA ALA A 820 43.93 22.08 -20.08
C ALA A 820 44.03 23.62 -19.96
N GLU A 821 43.71 24.19 -18.78
CA GLU A 821 43.79 25.63 -18.53
C GLU A 821 45.21 26.05 -18.08
N ASP A 822 45.67 27.21 -18.54
CA ASP A 822 46.96 27.78 -18.12
C ASP A 822 46.82 28.40 -16.73
N LEU A 823 47.24 27.65 -15.71
CA LEU A 823 47.17 28.08 -14.30
C LEU A 823 48.26 29.08 -13.90
N ILE A 824 49.30 29.29 -14.72
CA ILE A 824 50.47 30.11 -14.36
C ILE A 824 50.11 31.59 -14.23
N GLN A 825 49.04 32.03 -14.91
CA GLN A 825 48.58 33.41 -14.92
C GLN A 825 47.67 33.77 -13.72
N LEU A 826 47.33 32.80 -12.86
CA LEU A 826 46.40 32.99 -11.75
C LEU A 826 47.15 33.07 -10.42
N ASP A 827 47.09 34.25 -9.78
CA ASP A 827 47.65 34.45 -8.45
C ASP A 827 46.74 33.87 -7.36
N SER A 828 47.35 33.31 -6.30
CA SER A 828 46.67 32.93 -5.05
C SER A 828 45.58 31.83 -5.17
N LEU A 829 45.90 30.73 -5.86
CA LEU A 829 45.02 29.57 -5.97
C LEU A 829 44.78 28.87 -4.62
N VAL A 830 43.54 28.41 -4.42
CA VAL A 830 43.12 27.66 -3.23
C VAL A 830 42.53 26.33 -3.65
N LEU A 831 43.06 25.26 -3.09
CA LEU A 831 42.52 23.92 -3.22
C LEU A 831 41.50 23.69 -2.12
N ILE A 832 40.30 23.20 -2.46
CA ILE A 832 39.26 22.94 -1.48
C ILE A 832 38.73 21.50 -1.58
N HIS A 833 38.40 20.92 -0.44
CA HIS A 833 37.64 19.68 -0.35
C HIS A 833 36.27 20.00 0.27
N PRO A 834 35.19 20.02 -0.53
CA PRO A 834 33.83 20.25 -0.02
C PRO A 834 33.47 19.22 1.05
N TRP A 835 32.78 19.68 2.09
CA TRP A 835 32.29 18.80 3.14
C TRP A 835 31.14 17.93 2.60
N ILE A 836 31.26 16.60 2.78
CA ILE A 836 30.27 15.60 2.35
C ILE A 836 29.75 14.88 3.60
N ASP A 837 28.49 15.14 3.98
CA ASP A 837 27.86 14.59 5.19
C ASP A 837 27.84 13.05 5.25
N PHE A 838 27.85 12.37 4.09
CA PHE A 838 27.91 10.92 3.98
C PHE A 838 29.18 10.30 4.62
N LEU A 839 30.28 11.05 4.72
CA LEU A 839 31.54 10.57 5.32
C LEU A 839 31.45 10.30 6.83
N LEU A 840 30.40 10.80 7.51
CA LEU A 840 30.11 10.51 8.92
C LEU A 840 29.57 9.09 9.17
N GLY A 841 29.37 8.26 8.13
CA GLY A 841 28.91 6.89 8.28
C GLY A 841 27.45 6.77 8.71
N ARG A 842 26.65 7.83 8.55
CA ARG A 842 25.19 7.72 8.60
C ARG A 842 24.76 6.95 7.35
N GLN A 843 24.49 5.65 7.50
CA GLN A 843 24.05 4.79 6.41
C GLN A 843 22.88 5.46 5.68
N SER A 844 23.10 5.84 4.41
CA SER A 844 21.99 5.99 3.49
C SER A 844 21.41 4.60 3.29
N VAL A 845 20.12 4.46 3.58
CA VAL A 845 19.33 3.26 3.28
C VAL A 845 19.49 2.97 1.78
N GLY A 846 20.37 2.04 1.39
CA GLY A 846 20.55 1.71 -0.04
C GLY A 846 21.81 0.95 -0.44
N GLU A 847 22.95 1.12 0.24
CA GLU A 847 24.20 0.47 -0.19
C GLU A 847 24.34 -0.96 0.37
N THR A 848 23.77 -1.92 -0.36
CA THR A 848 24.28 -3.32 -0.36
C THR A 848 24.98 -3.52 -1.70
N ILE A 849 26.28 -3.22 -1.73
CA ILE A 849 27.17 -3.67 -2.79
C ILE A 849 27.70 -5.04 -2.36
N SER A 850 27.53 -5.98 -3.27
CA SER A 850 28.01 -7.36 -3.27
C SER A 850 29.54 -7.44 -3.28
N GLU A 851 30.10 -8.24 -2.38
CA GLU A 851 31.36 -8.95 -2.65
C GLU A 851 31.01 -10.25 -3.41
N GLU A 852 31.72 -10.49 -4.51
CA GLU A 852 31.73 -11.78 -5.23
C GLU A 852 32.69 -12.78 -4.54
N GLU A 853 32.65 -14.02 -5.04
CA GLU A 853 33.43 -15.23 -4.66
C GLU A 853 32.77 -16.05 -3.52
N GLU A 854 32.66 -17.38 -3.56
CA GLU A 854 33.11 -18.42 -4.47
C GLU A 854 32.34 -19.72 -4.13
N THR A 855 32.51 -20.73 -4.97
CA THR A 855 31.94 -22.08 -4.92
C THR A 855 32.21 -22.87 -3.63
N ASP A 856 31.24 -23.71 -3.26
CA ASP A 856 31.27 -24.97 -2.49
C ASP A 856 32.36 -25.22 -1.42
N ASP A 857 31.96 -25.40 -0.16
CA ASP A 857 32.26 -26.64 0.59
C ASP A 857 31.52 -26.73 1.94
N GLU A 858 31.07 -27.95 2.25
CA GLU A 858 30.48 -28.37 3.52
C GLU A 858 31.50 -28.27 4.67
N SER A 859 31.19 -27.56 5.76
CA SER A 859 31.42 -28.06 7.12
C SER A 859 30.80 -27.16 8.19
N SER A 860 30.29 -27.83 9.21
CA SER A 860 29.60 -27.33 10.39
C SER A 860 30.44 -26.42 11.29
N SER A 861 29.92 -25.23 11.60
CA SER A 861 29.94 -24.68 12.96
C SER A 861 28.89 -23.57 13.09
N GLU A 862 27.96 -23.75 14.02
CA GLU A 862 26.96 -22.74 14.41
C GLU A 862 27.64 -21.45 14.88
N SER A 863 27.40 -20.34 14.19
CA SER A 863 27.63 -19.00 14.72
C SER A 863 26.31 -18.24 14.75
N GLU A 864 25.92 -17.82 15.96
CA GLU A 864 24.70 -17.07 16.27
C GLU A 864 24.50 -15.84 15.36
N PRO A 865 23.25 -15.44 15.07
CA PRO A 865 22.98 -14.20 14.36
C PRO A 865 23.44 -13.02 15.23
N SER A 866 24.43 -12.27 14.73
CA SER A 866 24.97 -11.08 15.38
C SER A 866 23.83 -10.12 15.74
N SER A 867 23.73 -9.81 17.03
CA SER A 867 22.91 -8.76 17.59
C SER A 867 23.10 -7.41 16.87
N PRO A 868 22.13 -6.48 16.91
CA PRO A 868 22.34 -5.13 16.42
C PRO A 868 23.56 -4.54 17.11
N LEU A 869 24.55 -4.11 16.32
CA LEU A 869 25.76 -3.46 16.83
C LEU A 869 25.37 -2.33 17.80
N PRO A 870 26.01 -2.21 18.97
CA PRO A 870 25.76 -1.10 19.88
C PRO A 870 26.02 0.24 19.17
N PRO A 871 25.34 1.33 19.57
CA PRO A 871 25.56 2.65 18.99
C PRO A 871 27.06 2.99 19.02
N MET A 872 27.63 3.29 17.84
CA MET A 872 29.07 3.54 17.72
C MET A 872 29.52 4.65 18.68
N ASP A 873 30.58 4.36 19.43
CA ASP A 873 31.26 5.34 20.28
C ASP A 873 31.74 6.54 19.43
N ARG A 874 31.46 7.77 19.88
CA ARG A 874 31.75 9.04 19.18
C ARG A 874 33.23 9.16 18.78
N HIS A 875 34.12 8.67 19.62
CA HIS A 875 35.55 8.62 19.32
C HIS A 875 35.87 7.66 18.17
N THR A 876 35.17 6.53 18.09
CA THR A 876 35.34 5.55 16.99
C THR A 876 34.82 6.12 15.66
N ALA A 877 33.68 6.82 15.67
CA ALA A 877 33.18 7.53 14.49
C ALA A 877 34.16 8.61 14.00
N ALA A 878 34.77 9.36 14.92
CA ALA A 878 35.78 10.37 14.62
C ALA A 878 37.07 9.76 14.02
N LEU A 879 37.54 8.63 14.54
CA LEU A 879 38.70 7.94 13.98
C LEU A 879 38.42 7.37 12.58
N GLN A 880 37.22 6.84 12.35
CA GLN A 880 36.81 6.39 11.01
C GLN A 880 36.79 7.55 10.02
N LEU A 881 36.27 8.72 10.40
CA LEU A 881 36.30 9.92 9.56
C LEU A 881 37.75 10.30 9.17
N ILE A 882 38.67 10.32 10.12
CA ILE A 882 40.09 10.63 9.86
C ILE A 882 40.72 9.58 8.95
N ALA A 883 40.42 8.30 9.15
CA ALA A 883 40.90 7.23 8.29
C ALA A 883 40.45 7.42 6.83
N ARG A 884 39.23 7.92 6.61
CA ARG A 884 38.71 8.26 5.28
C ARG A 884 39.40 9.49 4.68
N LEU A 885 39.62 10.54 5.46
CA LEU A 885 40.32 11.76 5.02
C LEU A 885 41.81 11.54 4.69
N ARG A 886 42.42 10.47 5.25
CA ARG A 886 43.80 10.06 4.92
C ARG A 886 43.91 9.29 3.60
N GLN A 887 42.79 8.94 2.97
CA GLN A 887 42.80 8.38 1.62
C GLN A 887 42.91 9.51 0.58
N PRO A 888 43.42 9.22 -0.63
CA PRO A 888 43.34 10.16 -1.74
C PRO A 888 41.89 10.58 -1.99
N PHE A 889 41.64 11.88 -2.07
CA PHE A 889 40.31 12.44 -2.29
C PHE A 889 40.31 13.46 -3.43
N GLY A 890 39.12 13.69 -3.98
CA GLY A 890 38.89 14.69 -5.02
C GLY A 890 38.79 16.09 -4.42
N ALA A 891 39.35 17.07 -5.12
CA ALA A 891 39.36 18.46 -4.67
C ALA A 891 38.99 19.42 -5.81
N LEU A 892 38.45 20.59 -5.45
CA LEU A 892 38.15 21.67 -6.38
C LEU A 892 39.25 22.72 -6.31
N LEU A 893 39.70 23.20 -7.47
CA LEU A 893 40.63 24.32 -7.55
C LEU A 893 39.88 25.62 -7.76
N LEU A 894 40.08 26.57 -6.86
CA LEU A 894 39.46 27.88 -6.88
C LEU A 894 40.50 28.99 -7.07
N ALA A 895 40.14 30.00 -7.85
CA ALA A 895 40.86 31.27 -7.95
C ALA A 895 40.03 32.42 -7.37
N PRO A 896 40.64 33.40 -6.69
CA PRO A 896 39.95 34.61 -6.27
C PRO A 896 39.50 35.43 -7.49
N THR A 897 38.32 36.04 -7.42
CA THR A 897 37.85 36.95 -8.48
C THR A 897 38.51 38.33 -8.33
N HIS A 898 39.19 38.81 -9.37
CA HIS A 898 39.68 40.19 -9.42
C HIS A 898 38.53 41.16 -9.74
N GLN A 899 38.49 42.31 -9.05
CA GLN A 899 37.53 43.44 -9.14
C GLN A 899 36.35 43.35 -8.15
N ASP A 900 36.42 44.16 -7.09
CA ASP A 900 35.37 44.65 -6.16
C ASP A 900 34.36 43.65 -5.54
N VAL A 901 34.43 42.36 -5.84
CA VAL A 901 33.55 41.31 -5.32
C VAL A 901 34.39 40.28 -4.56
N VAL A 902 34.18 40.20 -3.25
CA VAL A 902 34.75 39.12 -2.42
C VAL A 902 34.10 37.80 -2.85
N GLY A 903 34.88 36.91 -3.47
CA GLY A 903 34.41 35.59 -3.93
C GLY A 903 35.49 34.78 -4.64
N TYR A 904 35.22 33.49 -4.81
CA TYR A 904 36.06 32.55 -5.55
C TYR A 904 35.35 32.08 -6.83
N ARG A 905 36.12 31.64 -7.83
CA ARG A 905 35.64 30.99 -9.05
C ARG A 905 36.33 29.64 -9.23
N ARG A 906 35.60 28.61 -9.66
CA ARG A 906 36.17 27.30 -10.00
C ARG A 906 36.97 27.36 -11.29
N VAL A 907 38.16 26.76 -11.27
CA VAL A 907 39.13 26.72 -12.38
C VAL A 907 39.37 25.29 -12.86
N ALA A 908 39.40 24.31 -11.94
CA ALA A 908 39.55 22.89 -12.30
C ALA A 908 38.63 21.98 -11.47
N SER A 909 38.44 20.74 -11.94
CA SER A 909 37.51 19.75 -11.39
C SER A 909 38.20 18.57 -10.71
N GLU A 910 37.44 17.77 -9.96
CA GLU A 910 37.98 16.73 -9.07
C GLU A 910 38.75 15.59 -9.75
N SER A 911 38.42 15.19 -10.98
CA SER A 911 39.12 14.08 -11.65
C SER A 911 40.53 14.43 -12.11
N LEU A 912 40.83 15.72 -12.09
CA LEU A 912 42.05 16.33 -12.58
C LEU A 912 43.04 16.59 -11.44
N ILE A 913 42.62 16.39 -10.18
CA ILE A 913 43.43 16.71 -9.00
C ILE A 913 43.47 15.50 -8.08
N THR A 914 44.59 14.79 -8.09
CA THR A 914 44.87 13.73 -7.11
C THR A 914 45.71 14.31 -5.99
N VAL A 915 45.09 14.41 -4.81
CA VAL A 915 45.78 14.81 -3.59
C VAL A 915 46.33 13.56 -2.91
N GLN A 916 47.65 13.44 -2.81
CA GLN A 916 48.27 12.46 -1.91
C GLN A 916 48.31 13.08 -0.51
N VAL A 917 47.89 12.31 0.50
CA VAL A 917 47.87 12.75 1.89
C VAL A 917 49.10 12.22 2.60
N GLN A 918 49.85 13.07 3.31
CA GLN A 918 50.98 12.64 4.14
C GLN A 918 50.51 11.79 5.34
N GLU A 919 51.24 10.71 5.64
CA GLU A 919 50.92 9.78 6.74
C GLU A 919 50.95 10.44 8.13
N ASP A 920 51.78 11.48 8.31
CA ASP A 920 52.01 12.18 9.60
C ASP A 920 51.34 13.55 9.70
N MET A 921 50.21 13.74 9.02
CA MET A 921 49.49 15.01 9.05
C MET A 921 49.00 15.40 10.46
N PRO A 922 49.39 16.57 11.01
CA PRO A 922 48.95 17.04 12.31
C PRO A 922 47.48 17.50 12.27
N LEU A 923 46.69 17.03 13.24
CA LEU A 923 45.24 17.26 13.26
C LEU A 923 44.86 18.73 13.52
N ASP A 924 45.70 19.46 14.25
CA ASP A 924 45.47 20.88 14.55
C ASP A 924 45.53 21.75 13.28
N ASP A 925 46.42 21.43 12.34
CA ASP A 925 46.49 22.11 11.04
C ASP A 925 45.22 21.84 10.20
N LEU A 926 44.63 20.65 10.32
CA LEU A 926 43.37 20.33 9.63
C LEU A 926 42.19 21.07 10.24
N ILE A 927 42.14 21.18 11.57
CA ILE A 927 41.15 21.99 12.29
C ILE A 927 41.21 23.45 11.81
N ASP A 928 42.42 23.98 11.62
CA ASP A 928 42.64 25.35 11.16
C ASP A 928 42.37 25.53 9.66
N SER A 929 42.27 24.46 8.87
CA SER A 929 41.93 24.49 7.45
C SER A 929 40.42 24.61 7.16
N ILE A 930 39.57 24.37 8.17
CA ILE A 930 38.10 24.41 8.05
C ILE A 930 37.64 25.85 7.77
N ARG A 931 36.98 26.07 6.63
CA ARG A 931 36.42 27.37 6.23
C ARG A 931 35.05 27.22 5.59
N ILE A 932 34.33 28.32 5.53
CA ILE A 932 33.13 28.48 4.70
C ILE A 932 33.48 29.50 3.62
N LEU A 933 33.38 29.09 2.36
CA LEU A 933 33.69 29.94 1.21
C LEU A 933 32.43 30.22 0.39
N ASP A 934 32.32 31.44 -0.13
CA ASP A 934 31.30 31.80 -1.11
C ASP A 934 31.93 31.74 -2.53
N VAL A 935 31.36 30.89 -3.39
CA VAL A 935 31.82 30.66 -4.78
C VAL A 935 30.81 31.20 -5.79
N LEU A 936 31.31 31.96 -6.76
CA LEU A 936 30.54 32.70 -7.77
C LEU A 936 30.26 31.87 -9.04
#